data_AF-A0A6G1SIH4-F1
#
_entry.id   AF-A0A6G1SIH4-F1
#
_cell.length_a   1.000
_cell.length_b   1.000
_cell.length_c   1.000
_cell.angle_alpha   90.00
_cell.angle_beta   90.00
_cell.angle_gamma   90.00
#
_symmetry.space_group_name_H-M   'P 1'
#
loop_
_entity.id
_entity.type
_entity.pdbx_description
1 polymer ?
#
loop_
_entity_poly.entity_id
_entity_poly.type
_entity_poly.pdbx_seq_one_letter_code
_entity_poly.pdbx_strand_id
1 'polypeptide(L)'
;MPSLSSLSLSSSLSPRKYRFLAKMQIKSSKFKLTLFFSTILILLLPHLTLSQNPQELCATNIFSSFLCKAGQAVIGGAAKIATNILNRPKHWGVPDNEPLELNDNYNYDQQQGQYHHRPHHQIDRASFAGPIRKRNRVFCQTADGTDGVCRPLTACYHRHGSSIRYEMDSRQCPGGLSLVCCPKRNRYPQPQGEQQLSPIQLIGPQRQRPSPGGKPLIEIDALRSIVSQVFQHNSESERTNEIERTAANEGLALRKDSPGDLHSKFIQLRNTQMVSKLAKDGADFLAVASKLVKSRLLNEAEGSQPSGGTSDCSKGTSEASDGTVVTSDDQCQSEPNKPSEKQVSRRRSFLPEVDFSQTDLASRCPGDPVCPRFAAKEPYRSYDGSCNNLKHTGWGKSNMPYTRILPPDYEDGVSEIRKTGVTSIVLPNPRTISLATIRWSDKPDIKASLMLMQWGQFVIHDLSLAATTPMFTAQGTSIDCCNRKLLLDPRFKHPACISVLLPDNDPFYRRFNVGCMNLVRSAPSPPVGCRLRAREQLNQLTSFLDGSQIYGNDEQQALGLRRFQGGLMKSSQINGMEFLPFDARLGEGCVLPTAGIRRGMRCFVAGDNRVNELTGLVTMHAIFLREHNRIARILWQLNPSWPDERLYQEARKIVIAQLQHITYNEWLPLIVGPIIMRDFKLELSQTNGGYSLEYDPETDPSIINEFAAAAHRLHSLVQSAFNFQTPDGQLIQQFKLRNIFNNPASLYREGNFDACIHSMVNEPAQAIDNHFSEEITNHLFQDTNSSFGMDLVTVNIQRGRDHGIPGYNFFRQACGLTRLRSFEQLDSVMVEGASEVFSQLYAHVDDIDLFIAGNYEKKLRDAMVGPVFACIIGEQYRRLKFGDRYWYENGNQAGAFTPSQLSEIKRSSLARIICDNGEAVEKIQPLAFLKHANWNPKVPCSQIPPIDLRHWQSEQQEQFDPFSFRGSREPAARRLDTEKEETIDDGLD
;
A
#
# COMPACT_ATOMS: atom_id res chain seq x y z
N MET A 1 22.33 -36.81 -37.47
CA MET A 1 22.84 -38.12 -37.01
C MET A 1 23.69 -37.92 -35.75
N PRO A 2 23.95 -38.95 -34.93
CA PRO A 2 24.12 -38.76 -33.49
C PRO A 2 25.55 -38.95 -32.94
N SER A 3 25.72 -38.48 -31.70
CA SER A 3 26.55 -39.07 -30.62
C SER A 3 28.08 -39.03 -30.70
N LEU A 4 28.68 -39.31 -29.51
CA LEU A 4 30.10 -39.54 -29.21
C LEU A 4 31.03 -38.31 -29.25
N SER A 5 32.00 -38.15 -28.34
CA SER A 5 32.20 -38.84 -27.05
C SER A 5 33.09 -38.06 -26.07
N SER A 6 32.73 -38.18 -24.80
CA SER A 6 33.47 -37.88 -23.57
C SER A 6 35.00 -38.08 -23.55
N LEU A 7 35.71 -37.16 -22.86
CA LEU A 7 36.92 -37.30 -22.00
C LEU A 7 37.36 -35.85 -21.68
N SER A 8 37.09 -35.21 -20.53
CA SER A 8 37.25 -35.56 -19.10
C SER A 8 38.69 -35.45 -18.57
N LEU A 9 38.80 -34.92 -17.33
CA LEU A 9 40.02 -34.70 -16.53
C LEU A 9 41.00 -33.62 -17.06
N SER A 10 41.75 -32.87 -16.25
CA SER A 10 41.54 -32.24 -14.92
C SER A 10 42.84 -31.50 -14.54
N SER A 11 42.85 -30.75 -13.42
CA SER A 11 44.00 -29.99 -12.88
C SER A 11 44.47 -28.81 -13.76
N SER A 12 44.33 -27.54 -13.39
CA SER A 12 44.69 -26.79 -12.17
C SER A 12 46.18 -26.42 -12.08
N LEU A 13 46.49 -25.15 -12.34
CA LEU A 13 47.46 -24.36 -11.56
C LEU A 13 47.31 -22.86 -11.91
N SER A 14 47.58 -21.99 -10.94
CA SER A 14 47.42 -20.53 -11.01
C SER A 14 48.63 -19.81 -10.35
N PRO A 15 48.64 -18.49 -10.12
CA PRO A 15 49.32 -17.56 -11.04
C PRO A 15 50.48 -16.76 -10.41
N ARG A 16 51.40 -16.26 -11.25
CA ARG A 16 52.47 -15.25 -10.95
C ARG A 16 53.17 -14.91 -12.28
N LYS A 17 53.55 -13.67 -12.66
CA LYS A 17 53.76 -12.39 -11.95
C LYS A 17 53.36 -11.18 -12.82
N TYR A 18 53.23 -10.01 -12.21
CA TYR A 18 52.93 -8.71 -12.83
C TYR A 18 54.15 -7.77 -12.83
N ARG A 19 54.15 -6.75 -13.71
CA ARG A 19 54.99 -5.53 -13.75
C ARG A 19 56.51 -5.67 -14.04
N PHE A 20 56.90 -5.27 -15.25
CA PHE A 20 57.74 -4.10 -15.63
C PHE A 20 57.86 -4.16 -17.18
N LEU A 21 57.83 -3.11 -18.00
CA LEU A 21 57.97 -1.65 -17.83
C LEU A 21 56.76 -0.89 -18.43
N ALA A 22 56.73 0.44 -18.27
CA ALA A 22 55.80 1.33 -18.96
C ALA A 22 56.52 2.55 -19.56
N LYS A 23 56.25 2.86 -20.84
CA LYS A 23 56.23 4.18 -21.53
C LYS A 23 56.36 4.00 -23.04
N MET A 24 55.89 5.00 -23.79
CA MET A 24 55.64 4.99 -25.25
C MET A 24 54.52 4.01 -25.69
N GLN A 25 53.67 4.31 -26.69
CA GLN A 25 53.60 5.49 -27.56
C GLN A 25 52.15 5.92 -27.84
N ILE A 26 51.96 7.10 -28.45
CA ILE A 26 50.66 7.78 -28.62
C ILE A 26 50.20 7.75 -30.10
N LYS A 27 48.88 7.65 -30.33
CA LYS A 27 48.13 7.76 -31.62
C LYS A 27 48.39 6.67 -32.68
N SER A 28 47.37 5.84 -32.96
CA SER A 28 46.74 5.74 -34.31
C SER A 28 45.53 4.80 -34.29
N SER A 29 44.31 5.36 -34.27
CA SER A 29 43.04 4.60 -34.30
C SER A 29 42.32 4.62 -35.67
N LYS A 30 42.91 5.25 -36.69
CA LYS A 30 42.23 5.48 -37.99
C LYS A 30 42.48 4.41 -39.06
N PHE A 31 43.37 3.43 -38.83
CA PHE A 31 43.76 2.47 -39.87
C PHE A 31 42.98 1.13 -39.87
N LYS A 32 42.15 0.86 -38.85
CA LYS A 32 41.38 -0.40 -38.75
C LYS A 32 39.92 -0.32 -39.20
N LEU A 33 39.40 0.88 -39.47
CA LEU A 33 37.99 1.04 -39.88
C LEU A 33 37.79 0.89 -41.40
N THR A 34 38.72 1.40 -42.21
CA THR A 34 38.63 1.43 -43.68
C THR A 34 38.66 0.04 -44.32
N LEU A 35 39.37 -0.92 -43.71
CA LEU A 35 39.40 -2.32 -44.17
C LEU A 35 38.07 -3.05 -43.93
N PHE A 36 37.32 -2.68 -42.89
CA PHE A 36 36.10 -3.41 -42.52
C PHE A 36 34.92 -3.11 -43.46
N PHE A 37 34.79 -1.85 -43.89
CA PHE A 37 33.73 -1.44 -44.82
C PHE A 37 33.98 -1.87 -46.26
N SER A 38 35.24 -2.00 -46.69
CA SER A 38 35.58 -2.41 -48.06
C SER A 38 35.31 -3.90 -48.32
N THR A 39 35.43 -4.77 -47.32
CA THR A 39 35.09 -6.20 -47.46
C THR A 39 33.57 -6.45 -47.55
N ILE A 40 32.75 -5.67 -46.85
CA ILE A 40 31.28 -5.84 -46.83
C ILE A 40 30.66 -5.44 -48.17
N LEU A 41 31.16 -4.39 -48.83
CA LEU A 41 30.58 -3.86 -50.07
C LEU A 41 30.77 -4.82 -51.27
N ILE A 42 31.77 -5.70 -51.24
CA ILE A 42 32.08 -6.65 -52.32
C ILE A 42 31.17 -7.90 -52.27
N LEU A 43 30.63 -8.25 -51.10
CA LEU A 43 29.85 -9.48 -50.89
C LEU A 43 28.36 -9.39 -51.24
N LEU A 44 27.86 -8.21 -51.64
CA LEU A 44 26.43 -7.97 -51.92
C LEU A 44 26.09 -7.68 -53.39
N LEU A 45 27.06 -7.84 -54.31
CA LEU A 45 26.92 -7.47 -55.72
C LEU A 45 26.39 -8.52 -56.75
N PRO A 46 25.98 -9.78 -56.40
CA PRO A 46 25.45 -10.72 -57.39
C PRO A 46 23.92 -10.99 -57.35
N HIS A 47 23.10 -10.17 -56.69
CA HIS A 47 21.63 -10.34 -56.67
C HIS A 47 20.83 -9.03 -56.75
N LEU A 48 20.74 -8.39 -57.94
CA LEU A 48 19.61 -7.51 -58.32
C LEU A 48 19.68 -7.01 -59.79
N THR A 49 19.31 -7.85 -60.77
CA THR A 49 19.00 -7.39 -62.14
C THR A 49 17.99 -8.32 -62.83
N LEU A 50 16.69 -8.06 -62.65
CA LEU A 50 15.70 -8.26 -63.72
C LEU A 50 14.51 -7.28 -63.55
N SER A 51 14.28 -6.53 -64.62
CA SER A 51 13.27 -5.48 -64.85
C SER A 51 11.86 -6.09 -65.04
N GLN A 52 10.70 -5.42 -64.81
CA GLN A 52 10.30 -4.14 -64.20
C GLN A 52 8.76 -4.17 -64.02
N ASN A 53 8.20 -3.48 -63.01
CA ASN A 53 7.27 -2.34 -63.21
C ASN A 53 6.94 -1.66 -61.85
N PRO A 54 7.33 -0.39 -61.58
CA PRO A 54 7.29 0.16 -60.23
C PRO A 54 6.14 1.16 -59.95
N GLN A 55 4.96 0.69 -59.51
CA GLN A 55 3.93 1.58 -58.91
C GLN A 55 3.27 1.10 -57.60
N GLU A 56 3.44 -0.16 -57.14
CA GLU A 56 2.75 -0.65 -55.92
C GLU A 56 3.62 -0.76 -54.64
N LEU A 57 4.94 -0.59 -54.73
CA LEU A 57 5.88 -0.84 -53.62
C LEU A 57 6.05 0.34 -52.62
N CYS A 58 5.00 1.13 -52.43
CA CYS A 58 4.91 2.20 -51.41
C CYS A 58 3.79 1.96 -50.37
N ALA A 59 3.43 0.69 -50.13
CA ALA A 59 2.58 0.27 -49.02
C ALA A 59 3.26 -0.83 -48.19
N THR A 60 3.06 -0.78 -46.86
CA THR A 60 3.60 -1.68 -45.80
C THR A 60 5.03 -1.42 -45.27
N ASN A 61 5.21 -1.81 -44.01
CA ASN A 61 6.07 -1.23 -42.97
C ASN A 61 7.62 -1.26 -43.12
N ILE A 62 8.22 -0.15 -42.66
CA ILE A 62 9.34 -0.10 -41.68
C ILE A 62 10.54 -1.04 -41.93
N PHE A 63 11.47 -0.62 -42.80
CA PHE A 63 12.92 -0.83 -42.55
C PHE A 63 13.86 0.21 -43.21
N SER A 64 13.33 1.21 -43.93
CA SER A 64 14.12 2.11 -44.80
C SER A 64 14.59 3.43 -44.18
N SER A 65 13.99 3.91 -43.08
CA SER A 65 14.24 5.26 -42.55
C SER A 65 15.64 5.45 -41.92
N PHE A 66 16.27 4.37 -41.47
CA PHE A 66 17.59 4.43 -40.82
C PHE A 66 18.75 4.59 -41.83
N LEU A 67 18.67 3.90 -42.97
CA LEU A 67 19.67 4.00 -44.05
C LEU A 67 19.67 5.38 -44.70
N CYS A 68 18.49 6.02 -44.82
CA CYS A 68 18.37 7.31 -45.48
C CYS A 68 19.00 8.48 -44.70
N LYS A 69 19.11 8.40 -43.37
CA LYS A 69 19.77 9.44 -42.54
C LYS A 69 21.28 9.25 -42.39
N ALA A 70 21.81 8.04 -42.58
CA ALA A 70 23.25 7.80 -42.57
C ALA A 70 23.95 8.41 -43.82
N GLY A 71 23.30 8.36 -44.98
CA GLY A 71 23.86 8.83 -46.26
C GLY A 71 24.16 10.33 -46.32
N GLN A 72 23.39 11.17 -45.61
CA GLN A 72 23.56 12.63 -45.67
C GLN A 72 24.64 13.18 -44.73
N ALA A 73 25.19 12.38 -43.81
CA ALA A 73 26.23 12.79 -42.87
C ALA A 73 27.67 12.70 -43.44
N VAL A 74 27.84 12.11 -44.63
CA VAL A 74 29.17 11.84 -45.23
C VAL A 74 29.52 12.86 -46.33
N ILE A 75 28.55 13.58 -46.89
CA ILE A 75 28.74 14.58 -47.95
C ILE A 75 28.67 15.99 -47.34
N GLY A 76 29.69 16.37 -46.56
CA GLY A 76 29.72 17.68 -45.88
C GLY A 76 31.01 18.01 -45.12
N GLY A 77 32.14 17.35 -45.44
CA GLY A 77 33.33 17.32 -44.58
C GLY A 77 34.67 17.64 -45.24
N ALA A 78 34.71 18.48 -46.28
CA ALA A 78 35.92 18.66 -47.10
C ALA A 78 36.21 20.10 -47.58
N ALA A 79 36.12 21.12 -46.73
CA ALA A 79 36.77 22.43 -46.97
C ALA A 79 36.88 23.30 -45.69
N LYS A 80 38.04 23.32 -45.03
CA LYS A 80 38.48 24.49 -44.23
C LYS A 80 40.00 24.46 -43.97
N ILE A 81 40.71 25.33 -44.68
CA ILE A 81 42.12 25.71 -44.50
C ILE A 81 42.15 27.25 -44.46
N ALA A 82 43.22 27.84 -43.91
CA ALA A 82 43.47 29.29 -43.76
C ALA A 82 42.75 30.01 -42.58
N THR A 83 43.44 29.97 -41.43
CA THR A 83 43.88 31.09 -40.55
C THR A 83 43.19 32.48 -40.52
N ASN A 84 43.38 33.15 -39.36
CA ASN A 84 43.44 34.63 -39.13
C ASN A 84 42.09 35.42 -39.11
N ILE A 85 41.89 36.52 -38.35
CA ILE A 85 42.70 37.21 -37.31
C ILE A 85 41.85 38.14 -36.39
N LEU A 86 42.33 38.39 -35.15
CA LEU A 86 42.05 39.52 -34.21
C LEU A 86 40.64 39.93 -33.67
N ASN A 87 40.70 40.42 -32.43
CA ASN A 87 39.95 41.52 -31.76
C ASN A 87 38.53 41.38 -31.13
N ARG A 88 38.51 41.76 -29.83
CA ARG A 88 37.41 42.27 -28.98
C ARG A 88 37.19 43.80 -29.23
N PRO A 89 36.39 44.60 -28.45
CA PRO A 89 35.28 44.35 -27.49
C PRO A 89 34.05 45.28 -27.70
N LYS A 90 33.17 45.41 -26.67
CA LYS A 90 32.22 46.53 -26.36
C LYS A 90 30.90 46.56 -27.17
N HIS A 91 29.82 47.22 -26.73
CA HIS A 91 29.13 47.44 -25.42
C HIS A 91 27.87 48.33 -25.72
N TRP A 92 27.01 48.61 -24.73
CA TRP A 92 25.74 49.39 -24.84
C TRP A 92 24.64 48.70 -25.68
N GLY A 93 23.34 48.99 -25.53
CA GLY A 93 22.65 49.85 -24.56
C GLY A 93 21.12 49.79 -24.72
N VAL A 94 20.37 49.97 -23.62
CA VAL A 94 18.89 49.95 -23.52
C VAL A 94 18.37 51.39 -23.63
N PRO A 95 17.28 51.70 -24.38
CA PRO A 95 15.94 51.81 -23.75
C PRO A 95 14.71 51.47 -24.64
N ASP A 96 13.53 51.64 -24.03
CA ASP A 96 12.19 51.21 -24.43
C ASP A 96 11.46 52.12 -25.45
N ASN A 97 10.37 51.62 -26.06
CA ASN A 97 9.04 52.29 -26.07
C ASN A 97 7.93 51.47 -26.75
N GLU A 98 6.71 51.63 -26.23
CA GLU A 98 5.39 51.28 -26.82
C GLU A 98 4.79 52.50 -27.57
N PRO A 99 3.54 52.46 -28.11
CA PRO A 99 2.84 51.42 -28.91
C PRO A 99 2.27 52.04 -30.22
N LEU A 100 1.44 51.29 -30.99
CA LEU A 100 0.34 51.88 -31.81
C LEU A 100 -0.65 50.82 -32.33
N GLU A 101 -1.89 51.24 -32.59
CA GLU A 101 -2.99 50.43 -33.14
C GLU A 101 -3.12 50.57 -34.67
N LEU A 102 -3.88 49.69 -35.33
CA LEU A 102 -4.96 50.06 -36.28
C LEU A 102 -5.77 48.83 -36.77
N ASN A 103 -7.03 49.06 -37.13
CA ASN A 103 -7.92 48.11 -37.83
C ASN A 103 -7.84 48.32 -39.35
N ASP A 104 -8.21 47.32 -40.16
CA ASP A 104 -9.44 47.42 -40.98
C ASP A 104 -9.89 46.10 -41.63
N ASN A 105 -11.15 46.06 -42.12
CA ASN A 105 -11.80 44.92 -42.76
C ASN A 105 -11.82 45.02 -44.29
N TYR A 106 -11.95 43.90 -45.02
CA TYR A 106 -12.82 43.77 -46.21
C TYR A 106 -13.21 42.28 -46.46
N ASN A 107 -14.22 42.02 -47.31
CA ASN A 107 -14.99 40.75 -47.40
C ASN A 107 -15.63 40.56 -48.81
N TYR A 108 -16.43 39.48 -49.03
CA TYR A 108 -17.19 39.06 -50.25
C TYR A 108 -16.37 38.28 -51.33
N ASP A 109 -16.85 37.25 -52.07
CA ASP A 109 -18.07 36.35 -52.10
C ASP A 109 -17.76 35.14 -53.09
N GLN A 110 -18.58 34.22 -53.66
CA GLN A 110 -20.02 33.82 -53.69
C GLN A 110 -20.22 32.39 -54.30
N GLN A 111 -21.46 31.85 -54.30
CA GLN A 111 -22.07 30.75 -55.13
C GLN A 111 -21.72 29.27 -54.77
N GLN A 112 -22.62 28.27 -54.67
CA GLN A 112 -23.96 27.89 -55.26
C GLN A 112 -23.92 27.25 -56.67
N GLY A 113 -24.85 26.37 -57.11
CA GLY A 113 -26.05 25.73 -56.50
C GLY A 113 -25.81 24.30 -55.98
N GLN A 114 -26.55 23.21 -56.28
CA GLN A 114 -27.95 22.80 -56.65
C GLN A 114 -27.85 21.28 -57.08
N TYR A 115 -28.83 20.35 -57.10
CA TYR A 115 -30.24 20.10 -56.68
C TYR A 115 -30.40 18.53 -56.60
N HIS A 116 -31.48 17.81 -56.24
CA HIS A 116 -32.89 18.05 -55.84
C HIS A 116 -33.25 17.01 -54.70
N HIS A 117 -34.35 16.24 -54.50
CA HIS A 117 -35.72 16.06 -55.05
C HIS A 117 -36.70 15.60 -53.89
N ARG A 118 -37.81 14.86 -54.15
CA ARG A 118 -38.91 14.48 -53.21
C ARG A 118 -39.96 13.53 -53.88
N PRO A 119 -41.06 12.99 -53.26
CA PRO A 119 -41.57 13.02 -51.85
C PRO A 119 -42.35 11.76 -51.28
N HIS A 120 -42.87 11.88 -50.02
CA HIS A 120 -44.13 11.30 -49.43
C HIS A 120 -44.26 9.79 -49.05
N HIS A 121 -45.06 9.36 -48.03
CA HIS A 121 -45.94 10.07 -47.05
C HIS A 121 -46.17 9.30 -45.70
N GLN A 122 -46.10 10.00 -44.55
CA GLN A 122 -46.83 9.85 -43.24
C GLN A 122 -46.95 8.47 -42.50
N ILE A 123 -47.31 8.37 -41.21
CA ILE A 123 -48.21 9.17 -40.32
C ILE A 123 -47.56 9.60 -38.96
N ASP A 124 -47.83 10.86 -38.63
CA ASP A 124 -47.91 11.61 -37.35
C ASP A 124 -47.14 11.24 -36.07
N ARG A 125 -46.43 12.26 -35.56
CA ARG A 125 -46.71 12.85 -34.23
C ARG A 125 -46.55 14.38 -34.30
N ALA A 126 -47.52 15.12 -33.77
CA ALA A 126 -47.59 16.58 -33.90
C ALA A 126 -46.66 17.34 -32.94
N SER A 127 -46.03 18.39 -33.45
CA SER A 127 -45.15 19.31 -32.70
C SER A 127 -45.94 20.34 -31.90
N PHE A 128 -45.34 20.88 -30.82
CA PHE A 128 -45.30 22.33 -30.60
C PHE A 128 -44.11 22.73 -29.72
N ALA A 129 -43.16 23.45 -30.31
CA ALA A 129 -42.06 24.11 -29.60
C ALA A 129 -42.02 25.59 -30.02
N GLY A 130 -42.45 26.48 -29.11
CA GLY A 130 -42.46 27.93 -29.31
C GLY A 130 -41.81 28.66 -28.12
N PRO A 131 -41.03 29.73 -28.33
CA PRO A 131 -40.10 30.23 -27.32
C PRO A 131 -40.75 31.17 -26.29
N ILE A 132 -41.25 30.64 -25.17
CA ILE A 132 -41.74 31.47 -24.06
C ILE A 132 -40.56 32.07 -23.26
N ARG A 133 -40.21 33.32 -23.58
CA ARG A 133 -39.32 34.17 -22.76
C ARG A 133 -40.00 34.60 -21.44
N LYS A 134 -40.14 33.71 -20.46
CA LYS A 134 -40.35 34.07 -19.03
C LYS A 134 -39.53 33.15 -18.12
N ARG A 135 -38.57 33.72 -17.39
CA ARG A 135 -37.80 33.00 -16.36
C ARG A 135 -38.66 32.85 -15.09
N ASN A 136 -39.51 31.83 -15.05
CA ASN A 136 -40.07 31.36 -13.78
C ASN A 136 -38.91 30.80 -12.94
N ARG A 137 -38.39 31.63 -12.03
CA ARG A 137 -37.41 31.20 -11.03
C ARG A 137 -38.18 30.45 -9.95
N VAL A 138 -38.06 29.13 -9.91
CA VAL A 138 -38.52 28.38 -8.73
C VAL A 138 -37.61 28.76 -7.57
N PHE A 139 -38.21 29.37 -6.55
CA PHE A 139 -37.54 29.72 -5.30
C PHE A 139 -37.62 28.53 -4.32
N CYS A 140 -36.65 28.46 -3.42
CA CYS A 140 -36.43 27.39 -2.45
C CYS A 140 -35.62 27.97 -1.29
N GLN A 141 -35.55 27.28 -0.15
CA GLN A 141 -34.60 27.61 0.90
C GLN A 141 -33.42 26.62 0.90
N THR A 142 -32.21 27.13 1.09
CA THR A 142 -31.06 26.27 1.41
C THR A 142 -31.14 25.78 2.86
N ALA A 143 -30.36 24.76 3.22
CA ALA A 143 -30.44 24.13 4.55
C ALA A 143 -30.11 25.08 5.73
N ASP A 144 -29.34 26.14 5.46
CA ASP A 144 -29.06 27.26 6.38
C ASP A 144 -30.18 28.33 6.40
N GLY A 145 -31.32 28.05 5.77
CA GLY A 145 -32.51 28.90 5.72
C GLY A 145 -32.46 30.04 4.68
N THR A 146 -31.36 30.19 3.92
CA THR A 146 -31.22 31.35 3.02
C THR A 146 -32.04 31.23 1.73
N ASP A 147 -32.34 32.39 1.17
CA ASP A 147 -33.28 32.57 0.07
C ASP A 147 -32.64 32.16 -1.29
N GLY A 148 -33.05 31.02 -1.85
CA GLY A 148 -32.40 30.35 -2.98
C GLY A 148 -33.20 30.34 -4.29
N VAL A 149 -32.62 29.73 -5.33
CA VAL A 149 -33.25 29.48 -6.64
C VAL A 149 -32.81 28.12 -7.17
N CYS A 150 -33.74 27.27 -7.60
CA CYS A 150 -33.45 25.96 -8.20
C CYS A 150 -32.67 26.08 -9.52
N ARG A 151 -31.55 25.36 -9.64
CA ARG A 151 -30.66 25.33 -10.82
C ARG A 151 -29.93 23.99 -10.95
N PRO A 152 -29.39 23.65 -12.13
CA PRO A 152 -28.42 22.57 -12.25
C PRO A 152 -27.19 22.80 -11.36
N LEU A 153 -26.69 21.74 -10.72
CA LEU A 153 -25.56 21.77 -9.79
C LEU A 153 -24.30 22.43 -10.38
N THR A 154 -24.01 22.16 -11.65
CA THR A 154 -22.91 22.79 -12.40
C THR A 154 -23.02 24.32 -12.45
N ALA A 155 -24.23 24.86 -12.65
CA ALA A 155 -24.51 26.29 -12.65
C ALA A 155 -24.55 26.91 -11.23
N CYS A 156 -24.55 26.08 -10.19
CA CYS A 156 -24.35 26.47 -8.80
C CYS A 156 -22.85 26.71 -8.54
N TYR A 157 -22.02 25.68 -8.75
CA TYR A 157 -20.56 25.74 -8.55
C TYR A 157 -19.90 26.87 -9.34
N HIS A 158 -20.22 27.01 -10.64
CA HIS A 158 -19.62 28.03 -11.51
C HIS A 158 -19.84 29.48 -11.05
N ARG A 159 -20.77 29.70 -10.11
CA ARG A 159 -21.28 31.03 -9.73
C ARG A 159 -20.92 31.42 -8.30
N HIS A 160 -20.52 30.45 -7.46
CA HIS A 160 -20.19 30.67 -6.05
C HIS A 160 -18.84 30.04 -5.62
N GLY A 161 -18.22 29.18 -6.43
CA GLY A 161 -16.89 28.62 -6.16
C GLY A 161 -16.91 27.27 -5.43
N SER A 162 -15.73 26.65 -5.30
CA SER A 162 -15.53 25.28 -4.77
C SER A 162 -15.35 25.21 -3.24
N SER A 163 -15.30 26.34 -2.54
CA SER A 163 -15.04 26.41 -1.09
C SER A 163 -16.29 26.29 -0.20
N ILE A 164 -17.47 26.03 -0.78
CA ILE A 164 -18.75 26.17 -0.08
C ILE A 164 -19.22 24.85 0.55
N ARG A 165 -19.24 24.86 1.89
CA ARG A 165 -19.96 23.89 2.73
C ARG A 165 -21.34 24.43 3.11
N TYR A 166 -22.29 24.40 2.18
CA TYR A 166 -23.72 24.49 2.48
C TYR A 166 -24.40 23.25 1.92
N GLU A 167 -25.30 22.63 2.69
CA GLU A 167 -26.04 21.46 2.25
C GLU A 167 -27.05 21.89 1.17
N MET A 168 -26.74 21.51 -0.08
CA MET A 168 -27.56 21.85 -1.25
C MET A 168 -28.70 20.85 -1.38
N ASP A 169 -29.79 21.08 -0.64
CA ASP A 169 -30.98 20.25 -0.73
C ASP A 169 -31.56 20.25 -2.17
N SER A 170 -31.85 19.04 -2.66
CA SER A 170 -32.49 18.78 -3.95
C SER A 170 -33.99 18.50 -3.81
N ARG A 171 -34.48 18.16 -2.61
CA ARG A 171 -35.87 17.76 -2.35
C ARG A 171 -36.86 18.91 -2.57
N GLN A 172 -36.42 20.14 -2.40
CA GLN A 172 -37.22 21.36 -2.62
C GLN A 172 -37.34 21.78 -4.09
N CYS A 173 -36.66 21.11 -5.04
CA CYS A 173 -36.63 21.53 -6.44
C CYS A 173 -37.43 20.58 -7.36
N PRO A 174 -38.45 21.06 -8.09
CA PRO A 174 -39.24 20.23 -9.00
C PRO A 174 -38.43 19.87 -10.25
N GLY A 175 -37.81 18.69 -10.24
CA GLY A 175 -37.00 18.18 -11.36
C GLY A 175 -36.09 16.98 -11.06
N GLY A 176 -36.31 16.27 -9.95
CA GLY A 176 -35.48 15.14 -9.52
C GLY A 176 -34.01 15.53 -9.27
N LEU A 177 -33.12 14.55 -9.36
CA LEU A 177 -31.66 14.67 -9.08
C LEU A 177 -30.89 15.65 -9.99
N SER A 178 -31.57 16.38 -10.88
CA SER A 178 -30.96 17.33 -11.83
C SER A 178 -30.88 18.79 -11.32
N LEU A 179 -31.65 19.15 -10.28
CA LEU A 179 -31.75 20.51 -9.76
C LEU A 179 -31.46 20.57 -8.25
N VAL A 180 -30.75 21.62 -7.84
CA VAL A 180 -30.42 21.93 -6.43
C VAL A 180 -30.76 23.37 -6.10
N CYS A 181 -30.97 23.67 -4.82
CA CYS A 181 -31.22 25.04 -4.36
C CYS A 181 -29.93 25.87 -4.28
N CYS A 182 -29.81 26.93 -5.08
CA CYS A 182 -28.62 27.82 -5.10
C CYS A 182 -28.90 29.18 -4.45
N PRO A 183 -28.08 29.65 -3.48
CA PRO A 183 -28.30 30.93 -2.79
C PRO A 183 -28.40 32.16 -3.69
N LYS A 184 -29.22 33.14 -3.31
CA LYS A 184 -29.19 34.50 -3.89
C LYS A 184 -27.97 35.26 -3.33
N ARG A 185 -27.18 35.86 -4.23
CA ARG A 185 -25.91 36.55 -3.89
C ARG A 185 -26.17 37.88 -3.17
N ASN A 186 -26.05 37.92 -1.84
CA ASN A 186 -25.97 39.17 -1.08
C ASN A 186 -24.65 39.92 -1.36
N ARG A 187 -24.66 41.25 -1.21
CA ARG A 187 -23.49 42.11 -1.34
C ARG A 187 -22.80 42.24 0.03
N TYR A 188 -21.48 42.07 0.08
CA TYR A 188 -20.68 42.56 1.20
C TYR A 188 -20.49 44.08 1.08
N PRO A 189 -20.53 44.84 2.19
CA PRO A 189 -20.00 46.21 2.24
C PRO A 189 -18.46 46.18 2.22
N GLN A 190 -17.84 47.24 1.69
CA GLN A 190 -16.38 47.43 1.77
C GLN A 190 -16.01 48.29 2.99
N PRO A 191 -14.84 48.04 3.62
CA PRO A 191 -14.26 48.98 4.58
C PRO A 191 -13.63 50.18 3.85
N GLN A 192 -13.62 51.34 4.51
CA GLN A 192 -13.02 52.58 4.03
C GLN A 192 -11.84 53.01 4.91
N GLY A 193 -10.87 53.72 4.32
CA GLY A 193 -10.06 54.73 5.00
C GLY A 193 -8.82 54.24 5.76
N GLU A 194 -7.65 54.66 5.28
CA GLU A 194 -6.44 54.76 6.10
C GLU A 194 -6.47 56.07 6.91
N GLN A 195 -5.95 56.06 8.14
CA GLN A 195 -5.42 57.26 8.79
C GLN A 195 -4.33 56.89 9.81
N GLN A 196 -3.32 57.75 9.95
CA GLN A 196 -2.14 57.55 10.79
C GLN A 196 -2.32 58.18 12.18
N LEU A 197 -1.69 57.61 13.23
CA LEU A 197 -0.72 58.29 14.12
C LEU A 197 -0.36 57.42 15.36
N SER A 198 0.56 57.89 16.20
CA SER A 198 1.23 57.20 17.31
C SER A 198 1.66 58.23 18.39
N PRO A 199 2.33 57.89 19.51
CA PRO A 199 2.27 56.71 20.42
C PRO A 199 2.09 57.13 21.92
N ILE A 200 2.36 56.19 22.88
CA ILE A 200 2.49 56.39 24.36
C ILE A 200 1.13 56.77 25.06
N GLN A 201 0.80 56.52 26.35
CA GLN A 201 1.54 56.14 27.57
C GLN A 201 0.69 55.38 28.62
N LEU A 202 1.36 54.77 29.62
CA LEU A 202 0.78 53.90 30.67
C LEU A 202 0.15 54.66 31.85
N ILE A 203 -1.11 54.36 32.21
CA ILE A 203 -1.70 54.53 33.56
C ILE A 203 -2.70 53.39 33.84
N GLY A 204 -2.78 52.95 35.11
CA GLY A 204 -3.91 52.22 35.70
C GLY A 204 -3.85 52.32 37.23
N PRO A 205 -4.68 51.59 38.01
CA PRO A 205 -5.90 50.87 37.62
C PRO A 205 -7.12 51.19 38.53
N GLN A 206 -8.36 51.03 38.04
CA GLN A 206 -9.53 50.76 38.90
C GLN A 206 -10.57 49.85 38.22
N ARG A 207 -11.43 49.22 39.02
CA ARG A 207 -12.30 48.09 38.62
C ARG A 207 -13.73 48.52 38.30
N GLN A 208 -14.28 48.03 37.18
CA GLN A 208 -15.71 47.69 37.05
C GLN A 208 -15.84 46.35 36.29
N ARG A 209 -16.92 45.59 36.53
CA ARG A 209 -17.21 44.30 35.86
C ARG A 209 -18.16 44.50 34.68
N PRO A 210 -18.04 43.69 33.62
CA PRO A 210 -19.23 42.96 33.16
C PRO A 210 -18.97 41.49 32.74
N SER A 211 -20.09 40.74 32.72
CA SER A 211 -20.49 39.48 32.05
C SER A 211 -19.48 38.47 31.45
N PRO A 212 -19.80 37.14 31.50
CA PRO A 212 -18.92 36.08 31.00
C PRO A 212 -19.06 35.84 29.48
N GLY A 213 -17.95 35.92 28.76
CA GLY A 213 -17.85 35.47 27.37
C GLY A 213 -16.40 35.41 26.90
N GLY A 214 -15.98 34.27 26.35
CA GLY A 214 -14.66 34.09 25.73
C GLY A 214 -13.45 34.16 26.67
N LYS A 215 -13.03 33.02 27.24
CA LYS A 215 -11.60 32.82 27.54
C LYS A 215 -10.87 32.54 26.21
N PRO A 216 -9.64 33.04 25.98
CA PRO A 216 -8.87 32.71 24.79
C PRO A 216 -8.45 31.23 24.79
N LEU A 217 -8.17 30.72 23.59
CA LEU A 217 -7.56 29.40 23.39
C LEU A 217 -6.17 29.35 24.05
N ILE A 218 -5.81 28.19 24.62
CA ILE A 218 -4.41 27.89 24.95
C ILE A 218 -3.67 27.69 23.63
N GLU A 219 -2.81 28.63 23.26
CA GLU A 219 -1.90 28.44 22.13
C GLU A 219 -0.93 27.29 22.41
N ILE A 220 -0.57 26.52 21.38
CA ILE A 220 0.32 25.35 21.50
C ILE A 220 1.68 25.76 22.10
N ASP A 221 2.15 26.98 21.85
CA ASP A 221 3.39 27.51 22.42
C ASP A 221 3.30 27.86 23.92
N ALA A 222 2.09 28.06 24.48
CA ALA A 222 1.90 28.17 25.93
C ALA A 222 2.11 26.82 26.64
N LEU A 223 1.57 25.73 26.07
CA LEU A 223 1.86 24.35 26.50
C LEU A 223 3.37 24.04 26.41
N ARG A 224 4.01 24.50 25.34
CA ARG A 224 5.46 24.41 25.10
C ARG A 224 6.28 25.17 26.14
N SER A 225 5.81 26.34 26.57
CA SER A 225 6.39 27.13 27.65
C SER A 225 6.32 26.40 29.00
N ILE A 226 5.14 25.87 29.36
CA ILE A 226 4.92 25.10 30.59
C ILE A 226 5.85 23.87 30.63
N VAL A 227 5.90 23.08 29.55
CA VAL A 227 6.82 21.93 29.45
C VAL A 227 8.29 22.36 29.52
N SER A 228 8.67 23.50 28.92
CA SER A 228 10.05 24.02 29.00
C SER A 228 10.42 24.44 30.43
N GLN A 229 9.50 25.06 31.17
CA GLN A 229 9.74 25.50 32.55
C GLN A 229 9.87 24.33 33.52
N VAL A 230 8.95 23.36 33.46
CA VAL A 230 8.97 22.15 34.32
C VAL A 230 10.24 21.29 34.11
N PHE A 231 10.88 21.39 32.95
CA PHE A 231 12.07 20.58 32.66
C PHE A 231 13.40 21.19 33.11
N GLN A 232 13.46 22.49 33.44
CA GLN A 232 14.73 23.20 33.66
C GLN A 232 15.36 23.05 35.06
N HIS A 233 14.61 22.71 36.12
CA HIS A 233 15.18 22.54 37.47
C HIS A 233 14.56 21.39 38.28
N ASN A 234 15.24 21.04 39.39
CA ASN A 234 14.80 20.15 40.48
C ASN A 234 14.44 18.68 40.13
N SER A 235 14.16 17.89 41.17
CA SER A 235 14.28 16.43 41.17
C SER A 235 13.03 15.68 40.69
N GLU A 236 13.17 14.36 40.45
CA GLU A 236 12.14 13.55 39.79
C GLU A 236 10.85 13.39 40.62
N SER A 237 10.90 13.51 41.95
CA SER A 237 9.70 13.51 42.82
C SER A 237 8.99 14.86 42.88
N GLU A 238 9.71 15.97 42.79
CA GLU A 238 9.13 17.32 42.79
C GLU A 238 8.36 17.60 41.50
N ARG A 239 8.91 17.19 40.35
CA ARG A 239 8.29 17.39 39.02
C ARG A 239 6.92 16.71 38.91
N THR A 240 6.74 15.50 39.42
CA THR A 240 5.44 14.81 39.40
C THR A 240 4.40 15.57 40.23
N ASN A 241 4.77 15.99 41.44
CA ASN A 241 3.88 16.76 42.31
C ASN A 241 3.49 18.13 41.71
N GLU A 242 4.40 18.78 40.99
CA GLU A 242 4.15 20.08 40.34
C GLU A 242 3.31 19.97 39.05
N ILE A 243 3.49 18.89 38.28
CA ILE A 243 2.59 18.54 37.16
C ILE A 243 1.20 18.22 37.69
N GLU A 244 1.07 17.42 38.75
CA GLU A 244 -0.23 17.11 39.38
C GLU A 244 -0.91 18.36 39.96
N ARG A 245 -0.16 19.26 40.63
CA ARG A 245 -0.68 20.57 41.08
C ARG A 245 -1.17 21.45 39.94
N THR A 246 -0.38 21.58 38.88
CA THR A 246 -0.71 22.45 37.75
C THR A 246 -1.91 21.91 36.97
N ALA A 247 -1.97 20.58 36.77
CA ALA A 247 -3.12 19.92 36.19
C ALA A 247 -4.39 20.14 37.04
N ALA A 248 -4.31 19.94 38.36
CA ALA A 248 -5.44 20.16 39.26
C ALA A 248 -5.92 21.63 39.29
N ASN A 249 -5.00 22.60 39.22
CA ASN A 249 -5.33 24.03 39.17
C ASN A 249 -6.07 24.43 37.87
N GLU A 250 -5.77 23.77 36.75
CA GLU A 250 -6.48 23.93 35.46
C GLU A 250 -7.68 22.97 35.30
N GLY A 251 -8.06 22.22 36.36
CA GLY A 251 -9.21 21.30 36.35
C GLY A 251 -8.99 19.97 35.64
N LEU A 252 -7.75 19.63 35.29
CA LEU A 252 -7.37 18.39 34.62
C LEU A 252 -7.06 17.29 35.63
N ALA A 253 -7.90 16.25 35.68
CA ALA A 253 -7.72 15.11 36.57
C ALA A 253 -6.78 14.04 35.97
N LEU A 254 -5.57 13.89 36.51
CA LEU A 254 -4.67 12.78 36.20
C LEU A 254 -5.12 11.51 36.94
N ARG A 255 -5.31 10.41 36.19
CA ARG A 255 -5.70 9.10 36.75
C ARG A 255 -4.47 8.27 37.09
N LYS A 256 -4.49 7.56 38.22
CA LYS A 256 -3.30 6.95 38.84
C LYS A 256 -2.77 5.67 38.15
N ASP A 257 -3.37 5.27 37.03
CA ASP A 257 -3.08 4.05 36.27
C ASP A 257 -2.48 4.39 34.87
N SER A 258 -1.40 5.19 34.86
CA SER A 258 -0.73 5.63 33.63
C SER A 258 -0.07 4.46 32.85
N PRO A 259 -0.04 4.45 31.50
CA PRO A 259 0.42 3.29 30.72
C PRO A 259 1.86 2.80 30.93
N GLY A 260 2.74 3.53 31.63
CA GLY A 260 4.05 3.01 32.04
C GLY A 260 3.94 1.79 32.98
N ASP A 261 2.92 1.78 33.85
CA ASP A 261 2.60 0.63 34.69
C ASP A 261 1.93 -0.49 33.87
N LEU A 262 1.14 -0.12 32.84
CA LEU A 262 0.57 -1.09 31.89
C LEU A 262 1.64 -1.74 31.00
N HIS A 263 2.73 -1.06 30.64
CA HIS A 263 3.88 -1.69 29.95
C HIS A 263 4.65 -2.66 30.86
N SER A 264 4.84 -2.27 32.13
CA SER A 264 5.48 -3.10 33.16
C SER A 264 4.63 -4.35 33.47
N LYS A 265 3.32 -4.17 33.63
CA LYS A 265 2.34 -5.25 33.78
C LYS A 265 2.20 -6.09 32.52
N PHE A 266 2.31 -5.53 31.31
CA PHE A 266 2.32 -6.32 30.07
C PHE A 266 3.54 -7.25 29.99
N ILE A 267 4.70 -6.82 30.48
CA ILE A 267 5.91 -7.65 30.60
C ILE A 267 5.77 -8.71 31.72
N GLN A 268 5.16 -8.37 32.87
CA GLN A 268 4.96 -9.32 33.98
C GLN A 268 3.84 -10.35 33.72
N LEU A 269 2.69 -9.93 33.20
CA LEU A 269 1.52 -10.79 32.93
C LEU A 269 1.80 -11.77 31.79
N ARG A 270 2.50 -11.34 30.73
CA ARG A 270 2.92 -12.21 29.62
C ARG A 270 3.81 -13.37 30.08
N ASN A 271 4.60 -13.17 31.14
CA ASN A 271 5.48 -14.20 31.71
C ASN A 271 4.80 -15.20 32.66
N THR A 272 3.54 -14.98 33.09
CA THR A 272 2.86 -15.85 34.07
C THR A 272 1.57 -16.49 33.56
N GLN A 273 0.78 -15.79 32.75
CA GLN A 273 -0.50 -16.31 32.25
C GLN A 273 -0.41 -17.02 30.90
N MET A 274 0.55 -16.67 30.04
CA MET A 274 0.72 -17.34 28.75
C MET A 274 1.31 -18.75 28.91
N VAL A 275 2.25 -18.92 29.85
CA VAL A 275 2.89 -20.22 30.16
C VAL A 275 1.89 -21.22 30.76
N SER A 276 1.03 -20.76 31.68
CA SER A 276 0.08 -21.64 32.38
C SER A 276 -1.13 -22.06 31.56
N LYS A 277 -1.56 -21.27 30.57
CA LYS A 277 -2.66 -21.66 29.67
C LYS A 277 -2.22 -22.48 28.45
N LEU A 278 -0.99 -22.28 27.94
CA LEU A 278 -0.39 -23.17 26.95
C LEU A 278 0.05 -24.54 27.52
N ALA A 279 0.07 -24.69 28.85
CA ALA A 279 0.42 -25.94 29.53
C ALA A 279 -0.74 -26.95 29.68
N LYS A 280 -1.93 -26.71 29.08
CA LYS A 280 -3.06 -27.66 29.12
C LYS A 280 -3.36 -28.35 27.79
N ASP A 281 -3.30 -27.64 26.67
CA ASP A 281 -3.64 -28.17 25.35
C ASP A 281 -2.38 -28.53 24.52
N GLY A 282 -1.34 -29.03 25.21
CA GLY A 282 0.01 -29.28 24.67
C GLY A 282 0.50 -30.73 24.82
N ALA A 283 -0.41 -31.67 25.09
CA ALA A 283 -0.10 -33.09 25.25
C ALA A 283 0.20 -33.78 23.90
N ASP A 284 1.42 -33.59 23.39
CA ASP A 284 2.24 -34.65 22.77
C ASP A 284 3.62 -34.18 22.24
N PHE A 285 3.92 -32.88 22.25
CA PHE A 285 5.24 -32.41 21.79
C PHE A 285 6.40 -32.74 22.76
N LEU A 286 6.11 -32.94 24.05
CA LEU A 286 7.12 -33.29 25.07
C LEU A 286 7.55 -34.77 25.04
N ALA A 287 6.77 -35.67 24.42
CA ALA A 287 7.09 -37.10 24.33
C ALA A 287 8.32 -37.38 23.43
N VAL A 288 8.55 -36.54 22.42
CA VAL A 288 9.71 -36.65 21.51
C VAL A 288 10.90 -35.85 22.03
N ALA A 289 10.69 -34.62 22.52
CA ALA A 289 11.76 -33.78 23.04
C ALA A 289 12.48 -34.40 24.25
N SER A 290 11.74 -35.02 25.18
CA SER A 290 12.33 -35.66 26.37
C SER A 290 13.24 -36.86 26.04
N LYS A 291 12.94 -37.62 24.97
CA LYS A 291 13.79 -38.73 24.50
C LYS A 291 15.13 -38.27 23.92
N LEU A 292 15.19 -37.09 23.29
CA LEU A 292 16.41 -36.56 22.66
C LEU A 292 17.34 -35.81 23.63
N VAL A 293 16.82 -35.28 24.74
CA VAL A 293 17.66 -34.68 25.80
C VAL A 293 18.24 -35.76 26.72
N LYS A 294 17.44 -36.77 27.08
CA LYS A 294 17.87 -37.84 28.01
C LYS A 294 18.96 -38.76 27.44
N SER A 295 19.15 -38.80 26.12
CA SER A 295 20.23 -39.56 25.47
C SER A 295 21.54 -38.79 25.30
N ARG A 296 21.58 -37.46 25.55
CA ARG A 296 22.82 -36.68 25.61
C ARG A 296 23.34 -36.52 27.03
N LEU A 297 22.45 -36.25 27.99
CA LEU A 297 22.81 -36.07 29.41
C LEU A 297 23.29 -37.34 30.14
N LEU A 298 23.42 -38.48 29.45
CA LEU A 298 24.02 -39.72 29.97
C LEU A 298 25.46 -39.97 29.47
N ASN A 299 25.97 -39.16 28.52
CA ASN A 299 27.30 -39.37 27.91
C ASN A 299 28.35 -38.32 28.34
N GLU A 300 27.99 -37.36 29.18
CA GLU A 300 28.89 -36.30 29.68
C GLU A 300 29.00 -36.34 31.23
N ALA A 301 28.95 -37.56 31.80
CA ALA A 301 28.89 -37.81 33.25
C ALA A 301 29.92 -38.83 33.76
N GLU A 302 31.06 -39.00 33.08
CA GLU A 302 32.23 -39.73 33.58
C GLU A 302 33.50 -38.88 33.47
N GLY A 303 34.18 -38.67 34.61
CA GLY A 303 35.33 -37.75 34.76
C GLY A 303 34.90 -36.31 35.08
N SER A 304 35.43 -35.63 36.12
CA SER A 304 36.46 -36.01 37.10
C SER A 304 36.28 -35.24 38.43
N GLN A 305 36.94 -35.67 39.51
CA GLN A 305 36.72 -35.16 40.88
C GLN A 305 37.41 -33.81 41.22
N PRO A 306 37.00 -33.12 42.32
CA PRO A 306 37.41 -31.75 42.65
C PRO A 306 38.45 -31.61 43.79
N SER A 307 38.97 -30.39 43.98
CA SER A 307 39.70 -29.94 45.18
C SER A 307 39.39 -28.45 45.47
N GLY A 308 39.15 -28.08 46.73
CA GLY A 308 38.47 -26.81 47.09
C GLY A 308 39.33 -25.66 47.64
N GLY A 309 38.66 -24.62 48.13
CA GLY A 309 39.20 -23.43 48.81
C GLY A 309 38.07 -22.50 49.30
N THR A 310 38.27 -21.78 50.41
CA THR A 310 37.20 -21.08 51.18
C THR A 310 37.63 -19.74 51.77
N SER A 311 36.68 -18.83 52.01
CA SER A 311 36.83 -17.61 52.83
C SER A 311 35.50 -17.27 53.53
N ASP A 312 35.55 -16.50 54.63
CA ASP A 312 34.54 -16.49 55.70
C ASP A 312 34.26 -15.07 56.28
N CYS A 313 33.15 -14.87 57.00
CA CYS A 313 32.73 -13.59 57.61
C CYS A 313 31.95 -13.77 58.93
N SER A 314 32.19 -12.90 59.93
CA SER A 314 31.70 -13.06 61.32
C SER A 314 31.04 -11.80 61.92
N LYS A 315 30.05 -11.97 62.82
CA LYS A 315 29.24 -10.91 63.45
C LYS A 315 29.74 -10.47 64.85
N GLY A 316 29.22 -9.34 65.35
CA GLY A 316 29.42 -8.85 66.72
C GLY A 316 28.23 -8.06 67.26
N THR A 317 28.17 -7.85 68.59
CA THR A 317 27.05 -7.22 69.32
C THR A 317 27.54 -6.33 70.47
N SER A 318 26.76 -5.32 70.86
CA SER A 318 27.09 -4.40 71.97
C SER A 318 25.83 -3.94 72.73
N GLU A 319 25.94 -3.82 74.06
CA GLU A 319 24.87 -3.33 74.94
C GLU A 319 24.98 -1.83 75.24
N ALA A 320 23.84 -1.17 75.47
CA ALA A 320 23.79 0.20 75.98
C ALA A 320 23.66 0.22 77.51
N SER A 321 24.15 1.28 78.17
CA SER A 321 24.24 1.40 79.63
C SER A 321 22.90 1.64 80.36
N ASP A 322 21.77 1.41 79.71
CA ASP A 322 20.42 1.37 80.30
C ASP A 322 19.80 -0.04 80.31
N GLY A 323 20.52 -1.05 79.78
CA GLY A 323 20.05 -2.44 79.67
C GLY A 323 19.37 -2.79 78.34
N THR A 324 19.34 -1.88 77.37
CA THR A 324 18.76 -2.14 76.05
C THR A 324 19.78 -2.82 75.12
N VAL A 325 19.46 -4.05 74.69
CA VAL A 325 20.21 -4.78 73.65
C VAL A 325 19.65 -4.43 72.27
N VAL A 326 20.50 -4.02 71.33
CA VAL A 326 20.11 -3.75 69.94
C VAL A 326 21.03 -4.51 68.98
N THR A 327 20.43 -5.27 68.07
CA THR A 327 21.11 -5.98 66.97
C THR A 327 20.86 -5.26 65.64
N SER A 328 21.92 -4.94 64.90
CA SER A 328 21.86 -4.32 63.58
C SER A 328 22.41 -5.26 62.49
N ASP A 329 21.82 -5.22 61.30
CA ASP A 329 22.23 -6.04 60.15
C ASP A 329 23.58 -5.63 59.52
N ASP A 330 24.16 -6.55 58.74
CA ASP A 330 25.57 -6.57 58.36
C ASP A 330 25.95 -5.51 57.29
N GLN A 331 27.12 -4.89 57.46
CA GLN A 331 27.83 -4.17 56.39
C GLN A 331 29.09 -4.93 55.98
N CYS A 332 29.17 -5.35 54.71
CA CYS A 332 30.41 -5.81 54.07
C CYS A 332 30.91 -4.74 53.10
N GLN A 333 32.21 -4.40 53.15
CA GLN A 333 32.78 -3.30 52.37
C GLN A 333 33.33 -3.74 51.00
N SER A 334 32.73 -3.17 49.94
CA SER A 334 33.31 -2.82 48.63
C SER A 334 34.46 -3.66 48.02
N GLU A 335 34.16 -4.30 46.88
CA GLU A 335 35.14 -4.59 45.82
C GLU A 335 35.04 -3.55 44.67
N PRO A 336 36.08 -3.40 43.81
CA PRO A 336 36.25 -2.22 42.96
C PRO A 336 35.50 -2.22 41.61
N ASN A 337 34.94 -1.05 41.28
CA ASN A 337 34.69 -0.51 39.93
C ASN A 337 34.41 -1.50 38.78
N LYS A 338 33.17 -2.00 38.67
CA LYS A 338 32.61 -2.32 37.35
C LYS A 338 32.43 -1.03 36.54
N PRO A 339 32.77 -0.99 35.23
CA PRO A 339 32.37 0.12 34.37
C PRO A 339 30.84 0.16 34.30
N SER A 340 30.25 1.33 34.56
CA SER A 340 28.79 1.45 34.62
C SER A 340 28.15 1.22 33.24
N GLU A 341 27.33 0.19 33.10
CA GLU A 341 26.33 0.09 32.03
C GLU A 341 25.26 1.19 32.22
N LYS A 342 25.63 2.43 31.92
CA LYS A 342 24.65 3.46 31.58
C LYS A 342 24.06 3.13 30.22
N GLN A 343 23.16 2.14 30.20
CA GLN A 343 22.25 1.97 29.08
C GLN A 343 21.46 3.27 28.94
N VAL A 344 21.83 4.10 27.96
CA VAL A 344 21.06 5.28 27.56
C VAL A 344 19.83 4.77 26.83
N SER A 345 18.90 4.22 27.63
CA SER A 345 17.52 4.05 27.22
C SER A 345 17.00 5.43 26.85
N ARG A 346 16.88 5.68 25.54
CA ARG A 346 15.98 6.71 25.02
C ARG A 346 14.65 6.49 25.75
N ARG A 347 14.29 7.41 26.65
CA ARG A 347 12.99 7.36 27.35
C ARG A 347 11.92 7.46 26.26
N ARG A 348 11.40 6.31 25.80
CA ARG A 348 10.17 6.22 24.99
C ARG A 348 9.13 7.04 25.77
N SER A 349 8.78 8.22 25.27
CA SER A 349 8.04 9.17 26.07
C SER A 349 6.61 8.66 26.21
N PHE A 350 6.32 8.05 27.36
CA PHE A 350 4.96 7.81 27.79
C PHE A 350 4.32 9.17 28.06
N LEU A 351 3.77 9.78 27.00
CA LEU A 351 2.82 10.86 27.14
C LEU A 351 1.76 10.41 28.15
N PRO A 352 1.40 11.25 29.15
CA PRO A 352 0.20 10.99 29.93
C PRO A 352 -0.99 10.95 28.97
N GLU A 353 -1.82 9.91 29.04
CA GLU A 353 -3.04 9.82 28.23
C GLU A 353 -4.04 10.87 28.70
N VAL A 354 -3.94 12.09 28.13
CA VAL A 354 -4.94 13.14 28.32
C VAL A 354 -6.21 12.70 27.60
N ASP A 355 -7.28 12.49 28.37
CA ASP A 355 -8.58 12.05 27.87
C ASP A 355 -9.48 13.26 27.57
N PHE A 356 -9.82 13.45 26.29
CA PHE A 356 -10.65 14.55 25.82
C PHE A 356 -12.16 14.25 25.81
N SER A 357 -12.60 13.05 26.24
CA SER A 357 -14.02 12.66 26.22
C SER A 357 -14.95 13.59 27.02
N GLN A 358 -14.39 14.32 27.99
CA GLN A 358 -15.10 15.31 28.83
C GLN A 358 -14.91 16.76 28.35
N THR A 359 -14.51 16.97 27.09
CA THR A 359 -14.23 18.29 26.51
C THR A 359 -14.96 18.47 25.18
N ASP A 360 -15.11 19.71 24.69
CA ASP A 360 -15.71 19.99 23.38
C ASP A 360 -14.99 19.27 22.21
N LEU A 361 -13.72 18.89 22.38
CA LEU A 361 -12.96 18.11 21.41
C LEU A 361 -13.48 16.67 21.24
N ALA A 362 -14.25 16.14 22.20
CA ALA A 362 -14.91 14.84 22.08
C ALA A 362 -15.77 14.73 20.80
N SER A 363 -16.40 15.85 20.40
CA SER A 363 -17.19 15.97 19.16
C SER A 363 -16.39 15.76 17.87
N ARG A 364 -15.06 15.72 17.95
CA ARG A 364 -14.13 15.54 16.82
C ARG A 364 -13.39 14.21 16.82
N CYS A 365 -13.61 13.36 17.83
CA CYS A 365 -13.08 12.01 17.84
C CYS A 365 -13.87 11.11 16.87
N PRO A 366 -13.23 10.10 16.25
CA PRO A 366 -13.97 8.99 15.66
C PRO A 366 -14.60 8.18 16.80
N GLY A 367 -15.93 8.16 16.85
CA GLY A 367 -16.69 7.24 17.70
C GLY A 367 -16.82 5.87 17.05
N ASP A 368 -17.07 4.84 17.86
CA ASP A 368 -17.32 3.48 17.36
C ASP A 368 -18.61 3.43 16.49
N PRO A 369 -18.59 2.78 15.32
CA PRO A 369 -19.77 2.60 14.47
C PRO A 369 -20.96 1.97 15.21
N VAL A 370 -22.14 2.58 15.08
CA VAL A 370 -23.39 2.00 15.59
C VAL A 370 -23.87 0.93 14.62
N CYS A 371 -23.75 -0.33 14.98
CA CYS A 371 -24.14 -1.43 14.11
C CYS A 371 -25.65 -1.52 13.88
N PRO A 372 -26.10 -1.93 12.68
CA PRO A 372 -27.49 -2.30 12.45
C PRO A 372 -28.00 -3.32 13.47
N ARG A 373 -29.26 -3.18 13.88
CA ARG A 373 -29.91 -4.04 14.91
C ARG A 373 -29.79 -5.54 14.66
N PHE A 374 -29.56 -5.95 13.41
CA PHE A 374 -29.43 -7.34 12.98
C PHE A 374 -28.04 -7.68 12.40
N ALA A 375 -26.99 -6.89 12.64
CA ALA A 375 -25.65 -7.11 12.08
C ALA A 375 -25.04 -8.50 12.38
N ALA A 376 -25.40 -9.11 13.52
CA ALA A 376 -25.04 -10.48 13.85
C ALA A 376 -25.68 -11.56 12.95
N LYS A 377 -26.76 -11.19 12.23
CA LYS A 377 -27.49 -12.01 11.27
C LYS A 377 -27.27 -11.55 9.81
N GLU A 378 -26.42 -10.54 9.58
CA GLU A 378 -26.17 -10.00 8.25
C GLU A 378 -25.20 -10.91 7.46
N PRO A 379 -25.62 -11.56 6.36
CA PRO A 379 -24.78 -12.50 5.62
C PRO A 379 -23.65 -11.83 4.81
N TYR A 380 -23.69 -10.51 4.62
CA TYR A 380 -22.72 -9.79 3.81
C TYR A 380 -21.87 -8.81 4.63
N ARG A 381 -20.68 -8.49 4.12
CA ARG A 381 -19.81 -7.46 4.70
C ARG A 381 -20.34 -6.07 4.35
N SER A 382 -20.18 -5.12 5.27
CA SER A 382 -20.24 -3.69 4.96
C SER A 382 -19.24 -3.31 3.85
N TYR A 383 -19.39 -2.12 3.26
CA TYR A 383 -18.44 -1.60 2.26
C TYR A 383 -17.22 -0.91 2.89
N ASP A 384 -17.32 -0.54 4.17
CA ASP A 384 -16.26 0.16 4.89
C ASP A 384 -15.62 -0.71 6.00
N GLY A 385 -15.93 -2.01 6.05
CA GLY A 385 -15.43 -2.95 7.07
C GLY A 385 -16.02 -2.78 8.48
N SER A 386 -16.88 -1.79 8.73
CA SER A 386 -17.55 -1.62 10.02
C SER A 386 -18.38 -2.84 10.41
N CYS A 387 -18.50 -3.09 11.71
CA CYS A 387 -19.33 -4.16 12.28
C CYS A 387 -18.95 -5.60 11.85
N ASN A 388 -17.73 -5.79 11.32
CA ASN A 388 -17.15 -7.12 11.21
C ASN A 388 -16.99 -7.72 12.62
N ASN A 389 -16.22 -7.07 13.49
CA ASN A 389 -16.24 -7.36 14.92
C ASN A 389 -17.49 -6.71 15.57
N LEU A 390 -18.23 -7.49 16.37
CA LEU A 390 -19.49 -7.05 17.01
C LEU A 390 -19.30 -6.46 18.42
N LYS A 391 -18.10 -6.60 19.01
CA LYS A 391 -17.71 -5.95 20.28
C LYS A 391 -16.98 -4.63 20.04
N HIS A 392 -16.10 -4.63 19.03
CA HIS A 392 -15.23 -3.51 18.67
C HIS A 392 -15.56 -3.08 17.23
N THR A 393 -16.66 -2.34 17.09
CA THR A 393 -17.36 -2.17 15.80
C THR A 393 -16.59 -1.37 14.75
N GLY A 394 -15.54 -0.64 15.16
CA GLY A 394 -14.60 0.06 14.29
C GLY A 394 -13.33 -0.71 13.93
N TRP A 395 -13.09 -1.91 14.48
CA TRP A 395 -11.89 -2.69 14.15
C TRP A 395 -11.91 -3.18 12.69
N GLY A 396 -10.79 -2.97 11.99
CA GLY A 396 -10.62 -3.25 10.56
C GLY A 396 -11.39 -2.34 9.60
N LYS A 397 -12.13 -1.34 10.11
CA LYS A 397 -12.90 -0.37 9.33
C LYS A 397 -11.97 0.56 8.52
N SER A 398 -12.43 1.01 7.35
CA SER A 398 -11.75 2.04 6.56
C SER A 398 -11.70 3.40 7.26
N ASN A 399 -10.60 4.13 6.99
CA ASN A 399 -10.27 5.41 7.63
C ASN A 399 -10.07 5.30 9.16
N MET A 400 -9.26 4.32 9.56
CA MET A 400 -8.84 4.06 10.95
C MET A 400 -7.30 4.07 11.07
N PRO A 401 -6.72 4.24 12.27
CA PRO A 401 -5.27 4.17 12.45
C PRO A 401 -4.72 2.77 12.18
N TYR A 402 -3.46 2.69 11.74
CA TYR A 402 -2.70 1.45 11.82
C TYR A 402 -2.47 1.02 13.29
N THR A 403 -2.45 -0.29 13.54
CA THR A 403 -1.95 -0.87 14.81
C THR A 403 -0.43 -1.04 14.76
N ARG A 404 0.20 -1.53 15.83
CA ARG A 404 1.66 -1.79 15.86
C ARG A 404 2.03 -3.06 16.61
N ILE A 405 3.21 -3.59 16.29
CA ILE A 405 3.91 -4.62 17.07
C ILE A 405 4.74 -3.99 18.20
N LEU A 406 5.28 -2.77 17.99
CA LEU A 406 6.08 -2.03 18.98
C LEU A 406 5.60 -0.57 19.11
N PRO A 407 5.80 0.09 20.27
CA PRO A 407 5.57 1.53 20.40
C PRO A 407 6.43 2.34 19.41
N PRO A 408 5.93 3.47 18.89
CA PRO A 408 6.66 4.28 17.91
C PRO A 408 7.95 4.91 18.46
N ASP A 409 8.93 5.09 17.57
CA ASP A 409 10.27 5.65 17.79
C ASP A 409 10.38 7.01 17.07
N TYR A 410 9.66 8.00 17.59
CA TYR A 410 9.76 9.42 17.18
C TYR A 410 10.85 10.16 17.98
N GLU A 411 11.40 11.24 17.44
CA GLU A 411 12.52 11.99 18.05
C GLU A 411 12.12 12.73 19.35
N ASP A 412 10.91 13.31 19.36
CA ASP A 412 10.22 13.84 20.55
C ASP A 412 9.41 12.73 21.29
N GLY A 413 9.36 11.52 20.72
CA GLY A 413 8.47 10.41 21.07
C GLY A 413 6.97 10.68 20.84
N VAL A 414 6.61 11.82 20.23
CA VAL A 414 5.23 12.24 19.96
C VAL A 414 4.92 12.24 18.47
N SER A 415 5.70 12.95 17.64
CA SER A 415 5.40 13.12 16.23
C SER A 415 6.59 13.49 15.35
N GLU A 416 7.66 14.04 15.90
CA GLU A 416 8.84 14.47 15.14
C GLU A 416 9.54 13.26 14.54
N ILE A 417 9.81 13.29 13.22
CA ILE A 417 10.40 12.15 12.52
C ILE A 417 11.74 11.76 13.15
N ARG A 418 12.03 10.46 13.17
CA ARG A 418 13.28 9.94 13.74
C ARG A 418 14.50 10.54 13.04
N LYS A 419 15.34 11.28 13.78
CA LYS A 419 16.48 12.05 13.26
C LYS A 419 17.83 11.57 13.79
N THR A 420 17.92 11.21 15.07
CA THR A 420 19.13 10.63 15.67
C THR A 420 18.91 9.16 16.04
N GLY A 421 20.02 8.44 16.25
CA GLY A 421 20.04 7.05 16.71
C GLY A 421 20.13 6.91 18.23
N VAL A 422 20.32 5.67 18.71
CA VAL A 422 20.46 5.36 20.15
C VAL A 422 21.73 5.96 20.77
N THR A 423 22.72 6.32 19.96
CA THR A 423 23.96 7.03 20.34
C THR A 423 23.82 8.56 20.29
N SER A 424 22.62 9.08 20.01
CA SER A 424 22.34 10.51 19.74
C SER A 424 23.07 11.09 18.51
N ILE A 425 23.73 10.26 17.71
CA ILE A 425 24.30 10.65 16.40
C ILE A 425 23.18 10.71 15.36
N VAL A 426 23.25 11.67 14.43
CA VAL A 426 22.26 11.84 13.35
C VAL A 426 22.23 10.60 12.45
N LEU A 427 21.04 10.08 12.18
CA LEU A 427 20.83 8.92 11.30
C LEU A 427 21.29 9.24 9.87
N PRO A 428 21.93 8.28 9.17
CA PRO A 428 22.37 8.48 7.79
C PRO A 428 21.20 8.87 6.87
N ASN A 429 21.52 9.70 5.88
CA ASN A 429 20.56 10.17 4.88
C ASN A 429 19.94 8.99 4.11
N PRO A 430 18.60 8.93 3.92
CA PRO A 430 17.94 7.83 3.21
C PRO A 430 18.50 7.54 1.81
N ARG A 431 18.92 8.56 1.05
CA ARG A 431 19.56 8.37 -0.25
C ARG A 431 21.00 7.88 -0.14
N THR A 432 21.75 8.30 0.87
CA THR A 432 23.09 7.74 1.15
C THR A 432 22.99 6.26 1.51
N ILE A 433 21.99 5.85 2.31
CA ILE A 433 21.72 4.43 2.57
C ILE A 433 21.40 3.72 1.25
N SER A 434 20.43 4.21 0.48
CA SER A 434 20.03 3.63 -0.82
C SER A 434 21.23 3.40 -1.75
N LEU A 435 22.08 4.42 -1.95
CA LEU A 435 23.28 4.33 -2.79
C LEU A 435 24.34 3.35 -2.30
N ALA A 436 24.40 3.07 -1.00
CA ALA A 436 25.41 2.18 -0.40
C ALA A 436 24.91 0.74 -0.18
N THR A 437 23.59 0.52 -0.08
CA THR A 437 22.99 -0.80 0.18
C THR A 437 22.41 -1.48 -1.06
N ILE A 438 22.13 -0.75 -2.14
CA ILE A 438 21.52 -1.31 -3.35
C ILE A 438 22.56 -1.79 -4.37
N ARG A 439 22.26 -2.90 -5.05
CA ARG A 439 22.94 -3.30 -6.29
C ARG A 439 21.99 -3.11 -7.48
N TRP A 440 22.36 -2.22 -8.40
CA TRP A 440 21.62 -1.96 -9.66
C TRP A 440 21.91 -3.07 -10.68
N SER A 441 21.21 -4.18 -10.53
CA SER A 441 21.41 -5.39 -11.34
C SER A 441 20.22 -6.32 -11.17
N ASP A 442 19.73 -6.91 -12.27
CA ASP A 442 18.71 -7.94 -12.22
C ASP A 442 19.26 -9.22 -11.55
N LYS A 443 18.46 -9.82 -10.66
CA LYS A 443 18.71 -11.10 -10.00
C LYS A 443 17.39 -11.91 -9.95
N PRO A 444 16.97 -12.51 -11.08
CA PRO A 444 15.67 -13.17 -11.18
C PRO A 444 15.53 -14.38 -10.26
N ASP A 445 14.33 -14.61 -9.73
CA ASP A 445 14.05 -15.83 -8.98
C ASP A 445 13.98 -17.06 -9.91
N ILE A 446 14.51 -18.18 -9.41
CA ILE A 446 14.56 -19.43 -10.17
C ILE A 446 13.17 -20.08 -10.32
N LYS A 447 12.27 -19.94 -9.33
CA LYS A 447 10.97 -20.61 -9.24
C LYS A 447 9.79 -19.65 -9.47
N ALA A 448 9.81 -18.45 -8.89
CA ALA A 448 8.66 -17.54 -8.85
C ALA A 448 8.40 -16.84 -10.19
N SER A 449 7.14 -16.80 -10.62
CA SER A 449 6.71 -16.01 -11.78
C SER A 449 6.47 -14.54 -11.38
N LEU A 450 6.47 -13.63 -12.36
CA LEU A 450 6.18 -12.22 -12.18
C LEU A 450 4.76 -11.97 -11.61
N MET A 451 3.84 -12.91 -11.80
CA MET A 451 2.50 -12.93 -11.20
C MET A 451 2.55 -12.90 -9.65
N LEU A 452 3.56 -13.52 -9.02
CA LEU A 452 3.71 -13.46 -7.56
C LEU A 452 3.99 -12.03 -7.05
N MET A 453 4.77 -11.26 -7.81
CA MET A 453 4.98 -9.84 -7.55
C MET A 453 3.68 -9.06 -7.75
N GLN A 454 3.00 -9.28 -8.88
CA GLN A 454 1.80 -8.52 -9.22
C GLN A 454 0.64 -8.79 -8.26
N TRP A 455 0.50 -10.03 -7.77
CA TRP A 455 -0.46 -10.40 -6.72
C TRP A 455 -0.11 -9.76 -5.37
N GLY A 456 1.17 -9.70 -5.02
CA GLY A 456 1.63 -8.97 -3.83
C GLY A 456 1.18 -7.50 -3.85
N GLN A 457 1.31 -6.82 -5.01
CA GLN A 457 0.77 -5.48 -5.19
C GLN A 457 -0.77 -5.46 -5.13
N PHE A 458 -1.46 -6.35 -5.86
CA PHE A 458 -2.93 -6.39 -5.90
C PHE A 458 -3.57 -6.66 -4.53
N VAL A 459 -2.91 -7.44 -3.67
CA VAL A 459 -3.36 -7.72 -2.29
C VAL A 459 -3.02 -6.59 -1.32
N ILE A 460 -1.83 -5.97 -1.37
CA ILE A 460 -1.55 -4.83 -0.48
C ILE A 460 -2.37 -3.58 -0.85
N HIS A 461 -2.94 -3.55 -2.06
CA HIS A 461 -3.93 -2.55 -2.49
C HIS A 461 -5.35 -2.82 -1.97
N ASP A 462 -5.65 -4.02 -1.46
CA ASP A 462 -6.85 -4.31 -0.65
C ASP A 462 -6.65 -3.79 0.78
N LEU A 463 -5.50 -4.11 1.37
CA LEU A 463 -5.24 -3.94 2.80
C LEU A 463 -4.82 -2.54 3.23
N SER A 464 -4.03 -1.82 2.42
CA SER A 464 -3.32 -0.62 2.90
C SER A 464 -3.16 0.51 1.87
N LEU A 465 -3.65 1.68 2.25
CA LEU A 465 -3.31 2.98 1.67
C LEU A 465 -3.11 3.99 2.81
N ALA A 466 -1.86 4.34 3.10
CA ALA A 466 -1.56 5.38 4.08
C ALA A 466 -1.96 6.74 3.51
N ALA A 467 -2.91 7.42 4.16
CA ALA A 467 -3.36 8.74 3.73
C ALA A 467 -2.18 9.72 3.66
N THR A 468 -2.10 10.56 2.63
CA THR A 468 -1.14 11.67 2.57
C THR A 468 -1.73 12.93 3.18
N THR A 469 -0.89 13.80 3.74
CA THR A 469 -1.36 15.14 4.16
C THR A 469 -1.78 15.91 2.89
N PRO A 470 -3.02 16.42 2.78
CA PRO A 470 -3.56 16.94 1.52
C PRO A 470 -2.66 17.96 0.82
N MET A 471 -2.39 17.74 -0.47
CA MET A 471 -1.46 18.54 -1.28
C MET A 471 -2.11 19.83 -1.78
N PHE A 472 -2.70 20.60 -0.88
CA PHE A 472 -3.37 21.87 -1.16
C PHE A 472 -2.96 22.94 -0.14
N THR A 473 -2.21 23.93 -0.62
CA THR A 473 -2.11 25.23 0.03
C THR A 473 -3.47 25.94 0.05
N ALA A 474 -3.59 27.05 0.78
CA ALA A 474 -4.79 27.91 0.72
C ALA A 474 -5.06 28.48 -0.69
N GLN A 475 -4.10 28.38 -1.60
CA GLN A 475 -4.15 28.79 -3.00
C GLN A 475 -4.39 27.61 -3.97
N GLY A 476 -4.60 26.39 -3.46
CA GLY A 476 -4.90 25.19 -4.25
C GLY A 476 -3.69 24.54 -4.93
N THR A 477 -2.47 24.87 -4.53
CA THR A 477 -1.23 24.29 -5.09
C THR A 477 -0.66 23.17 -4.22
N SER A 478 0.11 22.27 -4.83
CA SER A 478 0.87 21.23 -4.11
C SER A 478 1.83 21.83 -3.08
N ILE A 479 2.01 21.11 -1.97
CA ILE A 479 3.12 21.36 -1.05
C ILE A 479 4.43 20.98 -1.77
N ASP A 480 5.30 21.97 -2.00
CA ASP A 480 6.65 21.79 -2.54
C ASP A 480 7.67 21.87 -1.40
N CYS A 481 8.12 20.70 -0.93
CA CYS A 481 9.11 20.57 0.13
C CYS A 481 10.56 20.68 -0.34
N CYS A 482 10.78 20.92 -1.65
CA CYS A 482 12.10 21.13 -2.25
C CYS A 482 12.29 22.54 -2.81
N ASN A 483 11.32 23.42 -2.61
CA ASN A 483 11.41 24.81 -3.02
C ASN A 483 12.67 25.47 -2.45
N ARG A 484 13.55 25.99 -3.31
CA ARG A 484 14.85 26.50 -2.88
C ARG A 484 14.77 27.64 -1.85
N LYS A 485 13.68 28.42 -1.83
CA LYS A 485 13.46 29.44 -0.79
C LYS A 485 13.13 28.81 0.58
N LEU A 486 12.30 27.77 0.59
CA LEU A 486 11.86 27.07 1.80
C LEU A 486 12.93 26.12 2.36
N LEU A 487 13.88 25.68 1.53
CA LEU A 487 15.07 24.93 1.96
C LEU A 487 16.13 25.83 2.65
N LEU A 488 16.17 27.13 2.31
CA LEU A 488 17.14 28.08 2.86
C LEU A 488 16.67 28.76 4.16
N ASP A 489 15.37 28.80 4.42
CA ASP A 489 14.79 29.34 5.66
C ASP A 489 13.78 28.36 6.26
N PRO A 490 14.16 27.62 7.32
CA PRO A 490 13.29 26.63 7.96
C PRO A 490 11.96 27.18 8.47
N ARG A 491 11.83 28.48 8.71
CA ARG A 491 10.60 29.12 9.22
C ARG A 491 9.44 29.06 8.22
N PHE A 492 9.75 28.97 6.93
CA PHE A 492 8.74 28.83 5.87
C PHE A 492 8.54 27.37 5.42
N LYS A 493 9.31 26.41 5.95
CA LYS A 493 9.13 24.98 5.63
C LYS A 493 7.85 24.46 6.28
N HIS A 494 6.88 24.06 5.46
CA HIS A 494 5.60 23.51 5.94
C HIS A 494 5.82 22.28 6.85
N PRO A 495 5.11 22.14 7.99
CA PRO A 495 5.39 21.09 8.98
C PRO A 495 5.15 19.65 8.48
N ALA A 496 4.42 19.47 7.38
CA ALA A 496 4.27 18.18 6.71
C ALA A 496 5.42 17.84 5.73
N CYS A 497 6.52 18.61 5.68
CA CYS A 497 7.61 18.39 4.74
C CYS A 497 8.75 17.53 5.28
N ILE A 498 8.93 16.35 4.67
CA ILE A 498 9.97 15.35 5.00
C ILE A 498 10.88 15.07 3.80
N SER A 499 11.06 16.06 2.94
CA SER A 499 11.97 16.03 1.79
C SER A 499 13.37 15.54 2.17
N VAL A 500 13.92 14.68 1.31
CA VAL A 500 15.29 14.15 1.45
C VAL A 500 16.23 15.03 0.64
N LEU A 501 17.20 15.66 1.30
CA LEU A 501 18.29 16.36 0.63
C LEU A 501 19.17 15.34 -0.09
N LEU A 502 19.56 15.62 -1.33
CA LEU A 502 20.38 14.71 -2.13
C LEU A 502 21.85 15.13 -2.00
N PRO A 503 22.80 14.19 -1.83
CA PRO A 503 24.21 14.53 -1.74
C PRO A 503 24.74 15.25 -2.99
N ASP A 504 25.61 16.25 -2.83
CA ASP A 504 26.26 16.97 -3.96
C ASP A 504 27.09 16.04 -4.86
N ASN A 505 27.48 14.87 -4.34
CA ASN A 505 28.19 13.82 -5.05
C ASN A 505 27.29 12.66 -5.53
N ASP A 506 25.95 12.78 -5.46
CA ASP A 506 25.03 11.74 -5.95
C ASP A 506 25.35 11.37 -7.42
N PRO A 507 25.63 10.10 -7.74
CA PRO A 507 26.10 9.70 -9.06
C PRO A 507 25.05 9.84 -10.16
N PHE A 508 23.78 10.04 -9.80
CA PHE A 508 22.64 10.18 -10.70
C PHE A 508 22.07 11.60 -10.68
N TYR A 509 21.54 12.08 -9.56
CA TYR A 509 20.76 13.33 -9.49
C TYR A 509 21.60 14.60 -9.75
N ARG A 510 22.91 14.55 -9.44
CA ARG A 510 23.85 15.64 -9.76
C ARG A 510 23.86 15.99 -11.25
N ARG A 511 23.66 15.00 -12.14
CA ARG A 511 23.63 15.20 -13.61
C ARG A 511 22.47 16.07 -14.07
N PHE A 512 21.43 16.20 -13.24
CA PHE A 512 20.22 16.99 -13.51
C PHE A 512 20.11 18.25 -12.64
N ASN A 513 21.16 18.58 -11.85
CA ASN A 513 21.17 19.70 -10.90
C ASN A 513 20.05 19.63 -9.85
N VAL A 514 19.67 18.41 -9.42
CA VAL A 514 18.62 18.16 -8.42
C VAL A 514 19.26 17.88 -7.06
N GLY A 515 19.04 18.75 -6.09
CA GLY A 515 19.59 18.63 -4.72
C GLY A 515 18.57 18.18 -3.66
N CYS A 516 17.35 17.82 -4.04
CA CYS A 516 16.27 17.49 -3.11
C CYS A 516 15.20 16.60 -3.75
N MET A 517 14.69 15.62 -3.00
CA MET A 517 13.56 14.76 -3.36
C MET A 517 12.31 15.17 -2.56
N ASN A 518 11.23 15.53 -3.25
CA ASN A 518 10.03 16.10 -2.63
C ASN A 518 9.20 15.01 -1.94
N LEU A 519 9.03 15.11 -0.62
CA LEU A 519 8.22 14.16 0.16
C LEU A 519 7.41 14.87 1.25
N VAL A 520 6.14 14.48 1.34
CA VAL A 520 5.15 14.95 2.31
C VAL A 520 4.79 13.80 3.28
N ARG A 521 4.53 14.15 4.55
CA ARG A 521 4.14 13.22 5.61
C ARG A 521 2.81 12.53 5.31
N SER A 522 2.72 11.27 5.71
CA SER A 522 1.43 10.59 5.84
C SER A 522 0.57 11.35 6.85
N ALA A 523 -0.71 11.54 6.55
CA ALA A 523 -1.64 12.25 7.41
C ALA A 523 -1.76 11.55 8.78
N PRO A 524 -1.88 12.32 9.88
CA PRO A 524 -2.13 11.73 11.18
C PRO A 524 -3.56 11.18 11.21
N SER A 525 -3.75 10.02 11.84
CA SER A 525 -5.09 9.56 12.21
C SER A 525 -5.64 10.46 13.33
N PRO A 526 -6.95 10.75 13.33
CA PRO A 526 -7.65 11.17 14.55
C PRO A 526 -7.44 10.14 15.69
N PRO A 527 -7.40 10.57 16.96
CA PRO A 527 -7.20 9.68 18.10
C PRO A 527 -8.48 8.88 18.41
N VAL A 528 -8.43 7.57 18.16
CA VAL A 528 -9.48 6.62 18.58
C VAL A 528 -9.59 6.63 20.11
N GLY A 529 -10.82 6.73 20.62
CA GLY A 529 -11.07 6.81 22.06
C GLY A 529 -10.73 8.15 22.72
N CYS A 530 -10.59 9.24 21.94
CA CYS A 530 -10.39 10.61 22.45
C CYS A 530 -9.12 10.88 23.28
N ARG A 531 -8.05 10.09 23.17
CA ARG A 531 -6.84 10.27 24.00
C ARG A 531 -5.64 10.82 23.23
N LEU A 532 -4.89 11.74 23.85
CA LEU A 532 -3.56 12.10 23.35
C LEU A 532 -2.62 10.90 23.40
N ARG A 533 -2.00 10.62 22.25
CA ARG A 533 -1.00 9.56 22.03
C ARG A 533 0.03 10.07 21.01
N ALA A 534 1.08 9.28 20.80
CA ALA A 534 1.99 9.49 19.68
C ALA A 534 1.25 9.42 18.33
N ARG A 535 1.83 10.03 17.29
CA ARG A 535 1.25 10.14 15.96
C ARG A 535 1.09 8.77 15.31
N GLU A 536 -0.14 8.32 15.14
CA GLU A 536 -0.45 7.24 14.21
C GLU A 536 -0.83 7.77 12.83
N GLN A 537 -0.62 6.94 11.81
CA GLN A 537 -1.02 7.21 10.43
C GLN A 537 -2.38 6.59 10.14
N LEU A 538 -3.15 7.23 9.27
CA LEU A 538 -4.48 6.77 8.85
C LEU A 538 -4.34 5.76 7.68
N ASN A 539 -4.92 4.57 7.82
CA ASN A 539 -5.21 3.68 6.69
C ASN A 539 -6.55 4.08 6.07
N GLN A 540 -6.56 4.41 4.78
CA GLN A 540 -7.78 4.79 4.07
C GLN A 540 -8.66 3.61 3.69
N LEU A 541 -8.12 2.38 3.71
CA LEU A 541 -8.81 1.17 3.26
C LEU A 541 -9.37 0.35 4.41
N THR A 542 -10.28 -0.59 4.09
CA THR A 542 -10.59 -1.71 4.97
C THR A 542 -9.30 -2.46 5.31
N SER A 543 -9.26 -3.12 6.47
CA SER A 543 -8.11 -3.98 6.83
C SER A 543 -8.30 -5.43 6.41
N PHE A 544 -9.48 -5.83 5.96
CA PHE A 544 -9.76 -7.22 5.60
C PHE A 544 -9.28 -7.53 4.19
N LEU A 545 -9.12 -8.82 3.89
CA LEU A 545 -9.09 -9.30 2.51
C LEU A 545 -10.54 -9.39 2.02
N ASP A 546 -11.16 -8.25 1.73
CA ASP A 546 -12.56 -8.15 1.31
C ASP A 546 -12.79 -7.52 -0.07
N GLY A 547 -11.73 -7.49 -0.88
CA GLY A 547 -11.82 -7.10 -2.29
C GLY A 547 -12.10 -5.60 -2.45
N SER A 548 -11.71 -4.78 -1.47
CA SER A 548 -11.94 -3.33 -1.46
C SER A 548 -11.28 -2.62 -2.64
N GLN A 549 -10.18 -3.17 -3.19
CA GLN A 549 -9.54 -2.68 -4.41
C GLN A 549 -10.38 -2.95 -5.68
N ILE A 550 -11.33 -3.89 -5.61
CA ILE A 550 -12.34 -4.16 -6.65
C ILE A 550 -13.62 -3.38 -6.37
N TYR A 551 -14.10 -3.39 -5.12
CA TYR A 551 -15.47 -2.99 -4.73
C TYR A 551 -15.61 -1.61 -4.09
N GLY A 552 -14.52 -0.97 -3.67
CA GLY A 552 -14.54 0.29 -2.95
C GLY A 552 -14.44 0.12 -1.44
N ASN A 553 -14.18 1.24 -0.74
CA ASN A 553 -13.85 1.30 0.69
C ASN A 553 -14.89 2.05 1.54
N ASP A 554 -16.02 2.37 0.90
CA ASP A 554 -17.22 2.95 1.48
C ASP A 554 -18.41 2.72 0.52
N GLU A 555 -19.63 2.99 1.00
CA GLU A 555 -20.85 2.81 0.22
C GLU A 555 -20.91 3.70 -1.03
N GLN A 556 -20.40 4.94 -0.98
CA GLN A 556 -20.44 5.85 -2.12
C GLN A 556 -19.58 5.33 -3.28
N GLN A 557 -18.39 4.79 -2.98
CA GLN A 557 -17.52 4.16 -3.97
C GLN A 557 -18.15 2.87 -4.53
N ALA A 558 -18.68 2.00 -3.67
CA ALA A 558 -19.29 0.75 -4.10
C ALA A 558 -20.53 0.95 -5.00
N LEU A 559 -21.46 1.81 -4.58
CA LEU A 559 -22.60 2.21 -5.41
C LEU A 559 -22.14 2.95 -6.68
N GLY A 560 -21.05 3.72 -6.58
CA GLY A 560 -20.38 4.36 -7.71
C GLY A 560 -19.87 3.38 -8.77
N LEU A 561 -19.41 2.20 -8.37
CA LEU A 561 -18.87 1.16 -9.26
C LEU A 561 -19.92 0.16 -9.78
N ARG A 562 -21.06 -0.02 -9.09
CA ARG A 562 -22.14 -0.97 -9.48
C ARG A 562 -22.98 -0.53 -10.68
N ARG A 563 -23.44 -1.48 -11.50
CA ARG A 563 -24.34 -1.24 -12.65
C ARG A 563 -25.82 -1.11 -12.23
N PHE A 564 -26.21 -1.75 -11.13
CA PHE A 564 -27.61 -1.92 -10.72
C PHE A 564 -28.48 -2.63 -11.76
N GLN A 565 -27.89 -3.61 -12.45
CA GLN A 565 -28.58 -4.51 -13.36
C GLN A 565 -27.89 -5.87 -13.35
N GLY A 566 -28.61 -6.93 -12.96
CA GLY A 566 -28.12 -8.32 -12.96
C GLY A 566 -27.00 -8.61 -11.95
N GLY A 567 -26.86 -7.79 -10.91
CA GLY A 567 -25.78 -7.88 -9.92
C GLY A 567 -24.43 -7.34 -10.40
N LEU A 568 -24.35 -6.81 -11.62
CA LEU A 568 -23.09 -6.51 -12.29
C LEU A 568 -22.38 -5.25 -11.76
N MET A 569 -21.05 -5.25 -11.88
CA MET A 569 -20.21 -4.05 -11.84
C MET A 569 -20.29 -3.30 -13.18
N LYS A 570 -20.08 -1.98 -13.16
CA LYS A 570 -19.91 -1.18 -14.38
C LYS A 570 -18.63 -1.60 -15.08
N SER A 571 -18.69 -1.77 -16.39
CA SER A 571 -17.53 -2.05 -17.25
C SER A 571 -17.48 -1.09 -18.43
N SER A 572 -16.29 -0.96 -19.03
CA SER A 572 -16.10 -0.37 -20.35
C SER A 572 -15.92 -1.46 -21.40
N GLN A 573 -15.84 -1.05 -22.67
CA GLN A 573 -15.60 -1.93 -23.81
C GLN A 573 -14.43 -1.39 -24.63
N ILE A 574 -13.40 -2.20 -24.84
CA ILE A 574 -12.20 -1.85 -25.61
C ILE A 574 -11.94 -2.97 -26.61
N ASN A 575 -12.02 -2.66 -27.91
CA ASN A 575 -11.81 -3.63 -28.99
C ASN A 575 -12.70 -4.90 -28.85
N GLY A 576 -13.92 -4.76 -28.33
CA GLY A 576 -14.87 -5.86 -28.05
C GLY A 576 -14.71 -6.55 -26.69
N MET A 577 -13.64 -6.26 -25.95
CA MET A 577 -13.35 -6.85 -24.64
C MET A 577 -13.97 -6.06 -23.48
N GLU A 578 -14.52 -6.77 -22.48
CA GLU A 578 -14.96 -6.19 -21.22
C GLU A 578 -13.75 -5.70 -20.38
N PHE A 579 -13.77 -4.42 -20.00
CA PHE A 579 -12.70 -3.77 -19.23
C PHE A 579 -13.25 -3.01 -18.01
N LEU A 580 -12.34 -2.55 -17.14
CA LEU A 580 -12.66 -1.62 -16.06
C LEU A 580 -13.41 -0.38 -16.56
N PRO A 581 -14.31 0.22 -15.75
CA PRO A 581 -14.96 1.46 -16.12
C PRO A 581 -13.94 2.61 -16.25
N PHE A 582 -14.24 3.59 -17.09
CA PHE A 582 -13.40 4.77 -17.27
C PHE A 582 -13.63 5.78 -16.15
N ASP A 583 -12.55 6.39 -15.62
CA ASP A 583 -12.69 7.57 -14.76
C ASP A 583 -13.14 8.77 -15.59
N ALA A 584 -14.10 9.53 -15.04
CA ALA A 584 -14.57 10.78 -15.61
C ALA A 584 -13.61 11.95 -15.34
N ARG A 585 -12.70 11.81 -14.36
CA ARG A 585 -11.66 12.77 -14.00
C ARG A 585 -10.43 12.53 -14.87
N LEU A 586 -9.93 13.60 -15.49
CA LEU A 586 -8.66 13.61 -16.21
C LEU A 586 -7.61 14.32 -15.36
N GLY A 587 -6.54 13.61 -14.99
CA GLY A 587 -5.32 14.21 -14.40
C GLY A 587 -4.95 13.77 -12.97
N GLU A 588 -5.79 13.02 -12.27
CA GLU A 588 -5.43 12.40 -10.98
C GLU A 588 -5.00 10.94 -11.19
N GLY A 589 -3.88 10.52 -10.58
CA GLY A 589 -3.43 9.12 -10.54
C GLY A 589 -3.06 8.45 -11.88
N CYS A 590 -3.14 9.16 -13.01
CA CYS A 590 -3.01 8.58 -14.34
C CYS A 590 -2.46 9.59 -15.37
N VAL A 591 -1.59 9.12 -16.26
CA VAL A 591 -0.92 9.90 -17.30
C VAL A 591 -1.13 9.21 -18.65
N LEU A 592 -1.82 9.90 -19.58
CA LEU A 592 -2.07 9.40 -20.93
C LEU A 592 -1.52 10.36 -22.01
N PRO A 593 -0.99 9.84 -23.13
CA PRO A 593 -0.50 10.70 -24.21
C PRO A 593 -1.65 11.51 -24.84
N THR A 594 -1.42 12.78 -25.13
CA THR A 594 -2.44 13.70 -25.69
C THR A 594 -3.02 13.24 -27.03
N ALA A 595 -2.28 12.41 -27.79
CA ALA A 595 -2.78 11.75 -29.00
C ALA A 595 -3.72 10.57 -28.70
N GLY A 596 -3.49 9.86 -27.59
CA GLY A 596 -4.36 8.79 -27.08
C GLY A 596 -5.68 9.34 -26.54
N ILE A 597 -5.62 10.40 -25.72
CA ILE A 597 -6.83 11.07 -25.17
C ILE A 597 -7.73 11.56 -26.31
N ARG A 598 -7.14 12.15 -27.37
CA ARG A 598 -7.83 12.57 -28.61
C ARG A 598 -8.40 11.41 -29.43
N ARG A 599 -7.87 10.20 -29.29
CA ARG A 599 -8.40 8.95 -29.86
C ARG A 599 -9.39 8.22 -28.94
N GLY A 600 -9.79 8.84 -27.84
CA GLY A 600 -10.77 8.28 -26.90
C GLY A 600 -10.21 7.49 -25.73
N MET A 601 -8.88 7.33 -25.58
CA MET A 601 -8.29 6.67 -24.41
C MET A 601 -8.64 7.42 -23.11
N ARG A 602 -8.92 6.69 -22.04
CA ARG A 602 -9.25 7.19 -20.70
C ARG A 602 -8.49 6.40 -19.65
N CYS A 603 -8.42 6.94 -18.45
CA CYS A 603 -7.92 6.25 -17.27
C CYS A 603 -9.00 5.30 -16.75
N PHE A 604 -8.60 4.26 -16.03
CA PHE A 604 -9.54 3.32 -15.40
C PHE A 604 -9.85 3.73 -13.96
N VAL A 605 -11.02 3.34 -13.47
CA VAL A 605 -11.41 3.45 -12.04
C VAL A 605 -11.82 2.07 -11.50
N ALA A 606 -11.48 1.83 -10.24
CA ALA A 606 -11.81 0.63 -9.47
C ALA A 606 -12.00 1.04 -8.00
N GLY A 607 -12.03 0.08 -7.07
CA GLY A 607 -12.17 0.35 -5.63
C GLY A 607 -10.92 0.93 -4.94
N ASP A 608 -9.75 0.83 -5.59
CA ASP A 608 -8.50 1.50 -5.20
C ASP A 608 -8.06 2.52 -6.27
N ASN A 609 -7.50 3.65 -5.81
CA ASN A 609 -7.14 4.76 -6.70
C ASN A 609 -5.80 4.58 -7.42
N ARG A 610 -4.98 3.60 -7.04
CA ARG A 610 -3.70 3.28 -7.70
C ARG A 610 -3.87 2.28 -8.85
N VAL A 611 -5.10 1.91 -9.22
CA VAL A 611 -5.38 0.91 -10.28
C VAL A 611 -4.59 1.13 -11.58
N ASN A 612 -4.29 2.38 -11.96
CA ASN A 612 -3.53 2.73 -13.17
C ASN A 612 -1.99 2.63 -13.01
N GLU A 613 -1.46 2.36 -11.80
CA GLU A 613 -0.04 2.50 -11.45
C GLU A 613 0.89 1.67 -12.34
N LEU A 614 0.51 0.43 -12.65
CA LEU A 614 1.22 -0.46 -13.57
C LEU A 614 0.25 -1.22 -14.47
N THR A 615 0.71 -1.58 -15.66
CA THR A 615 -0.09 -2.31 -16.65
C THR A 615 -0.56 -3.68 -16.15
N GLY A 616 0.29 -4.43 -15.43
CA GLY A 616 -0.11 -5.69 -14.80
C GLY A 616 -1.18 -5.51 -13.73
N LEU A 617 -1.13 -4.42 -12.96
CA LEU A 617 -2.13 -4.11 -11.93
C LEU A 617 -3.50 -3.86 -12.56
N VAL A 618 -3.58 -3.00 -13.58
CA VAL A 618 -4.82 -2.79 -14.38
C VAL A 618 -5.38 -4.11 -14.89
N THR A 619 -4.51 -5.01 -15.35
CA THR A 619 -4.87 -6.33 -15.88
C THR A 619 -5.48 -7.21 -14.79
N MET A 620 -4.91 -7.23 -13.58
CA MET A 620 -5.47 -7.96 -12.43
C MET A 620 -6.82 -7.41 -11.97
N HIS A 621 -6.96 -6.09 -11.83
CA HIS A 621 -8.27 -5.49 -11.51
C HIS A 621 -9.33 -5.82 -12.57
N ALA A 622 -8.96 -5.83 -13.87
CA ALA A 622 -9.87 -6.20 -14.94
C ALA A 622 -10.29 -7.68 -14.89
N ILE A 623 -9.35 -8.61 -14.62
CA ILE A 623 -9.63 -10.05 -14.42
C ILE A 623 -10.66 -10.25 -13.30
N PHE A 624 -10.48 -9.60 -12.15
CA PHE A 624 -11.38 -9.76 -11.01
C PHE A 624 -12.74 -9.07 -11.19
N LEU A 625 -12.80 -7.97 -11.97
CA LEU A 625 -14.09 -7.39 -12.39
C LEU A 625 -14.84 -8.31 -13.37
N ARG A 626 -14.13 -8.93 -14.33
CA ARG A 626 -14.71 -9.94 -15.22
C ARG A 626 -15.23 -11.13 -14.42
N GLU A 627 -14.47 -11.63 -13.43
CA GLU A 627 -14.86 -12.79 -12.63
C GLU A 627 -16.14 -12.53 -11.83
N HIS A 628 -16.26 -11.36 -11.19
CA HIS A 628 -17.49 -10.92 -10.55
C HIS A 628 -18.67 -10.87 -11.53
N ASN A 629 -18.49 -10.26 -12.71
CA ASN A 629 -19.53 -10.17 -13.73
C ASN A 629 -19.89 -11.55 -14.32
N ARG A 630 -18.93 -12.48 -14.42
CA ARG A 630 -19.13 -13.88 -14.86
C ARG A 630 -19.96 -14.66 -13.83
N ILE A 631 -19.58 -14.60 -12.56
CA ILE A 631 -20.33 -15.24 -11.47
C ILE A 631 -21.75 -14.68 -11.38
N ALA A 632 -21.93 -13.35 -11.41
CA ALA A 632 -23.25 -12.72 -11.35
C ALA A 632 -24.17 -13.13 -12.52
N ARG A 633 -23.63 -13.24 -13.75
CA ARG A 633 -24.37 -13.78 -14.92
C ARG A 633 -24.85 -15.21 -14.71
N ILE A 634 -24.01 -16.08 -14.16
CA ILE A 634 -24.34 -17.49 -13.91
C ILE A 634 -25.33 -17.62 -12.74
N LEU A 635 -25.14 -16.87 -11.66
CA LEU A 635 -26.08 -16.83 -10.52
C LEU A 635 -27.46 -16.35 -10.95
N TRP A 636 -27.56 -15.40 -11.89
CA TRP A 636 -28.85 -14.96 -12.45
C TRP A 636 -29.52 -16.03 -13.32
N GLN A 637 -28.76 -16.83 -14.06
CA GLN A 637 -29.29 -17.96 -14.83
C GLN A 637 -29.80 -19.10 -13.92
N LEU A 638 -29.06 -19.41 -12.85
CA LEU A 638 -29.46 -20.40 -11.85
C LEU A 638 -30.62 -19.93 -10.97
N ASN A 639 -30.69 -18.62 -10.71
CA ASN A 639 -31.67 -18.00 -9.82
C ASN A 639 -32.37 -16.77 -10.45
N PRO A 640 -33.26 -16.95 -11.45
CA PRO A 640 -33.89 -15.83 -12.15
C PRO A 640 -34.78 -14.93 -11.27
N SER A 641 -35.15 -15.39 -10.06
CA SER A 641 -35.95 -14.67 -9.08
C SER A 641 -35.14 -13.77 -8.12
N TRP A 642 -33.80 -13.85 -8.12
CA TRP A 642 -32.98 -13.06 -7.21
C TRP A 642 -32.89 -11.57 -7.64
N PRO A 643 -33.05 -10.61 -6.71
CA PRO A 643 -32.89 -9.20 -7.01
C PRO A 643 -31.42 -8.82 -7.25
N ASP A 644 -31.18 -7.68 -7.90
CA ASP A 644 -29.84 -7.15 -8.21
C ASP A 644 -28.90 -7.14 -7.00
N GLU A 645 -29.39 -6.69 -5.83
CA GLU A 645 -28.61 -6.66 -4.60
C GLU A 645 -28.09 -8.04 -4.20
N ARG A 646 -28.93 -9.08 -4.29
CA ARG A 646 -28.53 -10.44 -3.91
C ARG A 646 -27.52 -11.00 -4.91
N LEU A 647 -27.74 -10.79 -6.20
CA LEU A 647 -26.80 -11.21 -7.25
C LEU A 647 -25.44 -10.53 -7.09
N TYR A 648 -25.42 -9.22 -6.78
CA TYR A 648 -24.20 -8.46 -6.51
C TYR A 648 -23.50 -8.97 -5.25
N GLN A 649 -24.21 -9.09 -4.12
CA GLN A 649 -23.56 -9.44 -2.85
C GLN A 649 -23.08 -10.90 -2.83
N GLU A 650 -23.81 -11.85 -3.42
CA GLU A 650 -23.35 -13.25 -3.52
C GLU A 650 -22.14 -13.36 -4.47
N ALA A 651 -22.15 -12.67 -5.62
CA ALA A 651 -20.98 -12.62 -6.51
C ALA A 651 -19.76 -11.97 -5.82
N ARG A 652 -19.95 -10.85 -5.10
CA ARG A 652 -18.92 -10.22 -4.26
C ARG A 652 -18.40 -11.20 -3.19
N LYS A 653 -19.30 -11.88 -2.48
CA LYS A 653 -18.97 -12.85 -1.42
C LYS A 653 -18.11 -14.02 -1.96
N ILE A 654 -18.46 -14.57 -3.13
CA ILE A 654 -17.69 -15.64 -3.79
C ILE A 654 -16.31 -15.13 -4.23
N VAL A 655 -16.22 -13.96 -4.88
CA VAL A 655 -14.93 -13.40 -5.32
C VAL A 655 -14.01 -13.07 -4.14
N ILE A 656 -14.55 -12.58 -3.03
CA ILE A 656 -13.81 -12.40 -1.77
C ILE A 656 -13.27 -13.75 -1.27
N ALA A 657 -14.09 -14.79 -1.28
CA ALA A 657 -13.67 -16.13 -0.85
C ALA A 657 -12.59 -16.73 -1.77
N GLN A 658 -12.66 -16.51 -3.08
CA GLN A 658 -11.59 -16.84 -4.03
C GLN A 658 -10.29 -16.09 -3.71
N LEU A 659 -10.37 -14.77 -3.49
CA LEU A 659 -9.24 -13.91 -3.15
C LEU A 659 -8.55 -14.33 -1.84
N GLN A 660 -9.34 -14.64 -0.81
CA GLN A 660 -8.86 -15.19 0.46
C GLN A 660 -8.22 -16.56 0.27
N HIS A 661 -8.89 -17.48 -0.42
CA HIS A 661 -8.38 -18.83 -0.65
C HIS A 661 -7.04 -18.81 -1.40
N ILE A 662 -6.95 -18.16 -2.56
CA ILE A 662 -5.73 -18.07 -3.37
C ILE A 662 -4.58 -17.42 -2.57
N THR A 663 -4.88 -16.38 -1.78
CA THR A 663 -3.86 -15.69 -0.99
C THR A 663 -3.22 -16.60 0.07
N TYR A 664 -3.98 -17.45 0.76
CA TYR A 664 -3.44 -18.34 1.80
C TYR A 664 -3.01 -19.72 1.27
N ASN A 665 -3.61 -20.21 0.18
CA ASN A 665 -3.32 -21.51 -0.41
C ASN A 665 -2.10 -21.47 -1.35
N GLU A 666 -2.06 -20.47 -2.25
CA GLU A 666 -1.04 -20.38 -3.31
C GLU A 666 0.05 -19.35 -3.02
N TRP A 667 -0.30 -18.15 -2.54
CA TRP A 667 0.66 -17.02 -2.46
C TRP A 667 1.47 -16.98 -1.16
N LEU A 668 0.80 -16.87 -0.01
CA LEU A 668 1.43 -16.67 1.30
C LEU A 668 2.44 -17.77 1.69
N PRO A 669 2.23 -19.07 1.39
CA PRO A 669 3.20 -20.12 1.69
C PRO A 669 4.54 -19.91 0.98
N LEU A 670 4.54 -19.33 -0.23
CA LEU A 670 5.75 -19.01 -0.99
C LEU A 670 6.52 -17.84 -0.37
N ILE A 671 5.82 -16.88 0.25
CA ILE A 671 6.42 -15.71 0.88
C ILE A 671 7.07 -16.07 2.21
N VAL A 672 6.31 -16.64 3.16
CA VAL A 672 6.77 -16.85 4.55
C VAL A 672 7.29 -18.26 4.85
N GLY A 673 7.01 -19.23 3.97
CA GLY A 673 7.48 -20.61 4.08
C GLY A 673 6.71 -21.49 5.08
N PRO A 674 6.89 -22.82 5.00
CA PRO A 674 6.11 -23.82 5.75
C PRO A 674 6.42 -23.89 7.25
N ILE A 675 7.32 -23.04 7.77
CA ILE A 675 7.54 -22.89 9.22
C ILE A 675 6.52 -21.88 9.76
N ILE A 676 6.56 -20.66 9.24
CA ILE A 676 5.66 -19.56 9.65
C ILE A 676 4.19 -19.88 9.37
N MET A 677 3.88 -20.58 8.28
CA MET A 677 2.51 -21.05 8.00
C MET A 677 1.92 -21.89 9.15
N ARG A 678 2.74 -22.72 9.82
CA ARG A 678 2.32 -23.55 10.96
C ARG A 678 2.37 -22.78 12.27
N ASP A 679 3.47 -22.07 12.53
CA ASP A 679 3.69 -21.33 13.79
C ASP A 679 2.59 -20.27 14.04
N PHE A 680 2.06 -19.66 12.97
CA PHE A 680 0.97 -18.68 13.01
C PHE A 680 -0.42 -19.26 12.64
N LYS A 681 -0.56 -20.58 12.46
CA LYS A 681 -1.81 -21.28 12.08
C LYS A 681 -2.49 -20.70 10.83
N LEU A 682 -1.68 -20.34 9.83
CA LEU A 682 -2.12 -19.75 8.56
C LEU A 682 -2.55 -20.81 7.55
N GLU A 683 -2.25 -22.09 7.81
CA GLU A 683 -2.71 -23.21 6.99
C GLU A 683 -4.26 -23.26 6.97
N LEU A 684 -4.79 -23.68 5.82
CA LEU A 684 -6.22 -23.84 5.56
C LEU A 684 -6.70 -25.20 6.06
N SER A 685 -7.99 -25.29 6.43
CA SER A 685 -8.55 -26.54 6.95
C SER A 685 -8.52 -27.65 5.89
N GLN A 686 -7.83 -28.74 6.22
CA GLN A 686 -7.61 -29.89 5.33
C GLN A 686 -8.87 -30.77 5.14
N THR A 687 -9.94 -30.52 5.90
CA THR A 687 -11.21 -31.21 5.72
C THR A 687 -12.01 -30.59 4.57
N ASN A 688 -12.24 -31.37 3.51
CA ASN A 688 -13.16 -31.02 2.42
C ASN A 688 -14.56 -30.79 3.00
N GLY A 689 -15.12 -29.60 2.77
CA GLY A 689 -16.42 -29.17 3.33
C GLY A 689 -16.44 -28.92 4.85
N GLY A 690 -15.34 -29.14 5.58
CA GLY A 690 -15.27 -28.86 7.01
C GLY A 690 -14.98 -27.40 7.33
N TYR A 691 -15.79 -26.82 8.22
CA TYR A 691 -15.67 -25.44 8.66
C TYR A 691 -14.47 -25.18 9.57
N SER A 692 -13.96 -23.96 9.54
CA SER A 692 -13.27 -23.36 10.67
C SER A 692 -14.27 -22.82 11.69
N LEU A 693 -13.87 -22.85 12.96
CA LEU A 693 -14.56 -22.20 14.08
C LEU A 693 -13.58 -21.27 14.83
N GLU A 694 -12.49 -20.87 14.17
CA GLU A 694 -11.35 -20.16 14.77
C GLU A 694 -11.53 -18.63 14.92
N TYR A 695 -12.65 -18.05 14.48
CA TYR A 695 -12.90 -16.61 14.63
C TYR A 695 -12.87 -16.16 16.10
N ASP A 696 -11.99 -15.22 16.40
CA ASP A 696 -11.72 -14.67 17.72
C ASP A 696 -12.13 -13.18 17.78
N PRO A 697 -13.21 -12.83 18.51
CA PRO A 697 -13.64 -11.44 18.65
C PRO A 697 -12.71 -10.58 19.52
N GLU A 698 -11.65 -11.14 20.12
CA GLU A 698 -10.59 -10.39 20.82
C GLU A 698 -9.36 -10.13 19.92
N THR A 699 -9.27 -10.75 18.73
CA THR A 699 -8.19 -10.48 17.77
C THR A 699 -8.54 -9.27 16.91
N ASP A 700 -7.71 -8.22 16.99
CA ASP A 700 -7.83 -7.01 16.17
C ASP A 700 -7.27 -7.26 14.74
N PRO A 701 -8.10 -7.23 13.68
CA PRO A 701 -7.68 -7.39 12.29
C PRO A 701 -6.91 -6.17 11.72
N SER A 702 -6.96 -5.01 12.39
CA SER A 702 -6.50 -3.72 11.85
C SER A 702 -5.02 -3.71 11.50
N ILE A 703 -4.67 -3.24 10.29
CA ILE A 703 -3.32 -3.39 9.71
C ILE A 703 -2.21 -2.82 10.60
N ILE A 704 -1.13 -3.59 10.72
CA ILE A 704 0.09 -3.27 11.45
C ILE A 704 0.93 -2.27 10.64
N ASN A 705 1.36 -1.18 11.27
CA ASN A 705 2.12 -0.11 10.65
C ASN A 705 3.46 -0.63 10.10
N GLU A 706 4.14 -1.52 10.85
CA GLU A 706 5.37 -2.18 10.42
C GLU A 706 5.21 -3.07 9.18
N PHE A 707 4.04 -3.71 9.01
CA PHE A 707 3.71 -4.51 7.85
C PHE A 707 3.53 -3.61 6.61
N ALA A 708 2.71 -2.56 6.74
CA ALA A 708 2.39 -1.61 5.67
C ALA A 708 3.57 -0.68 5.29
N ALA A 709 4.47 -0.35 6.22
CA ALA A 709 5.60 0.56 6.01
C ALA A 709 6.91 -0.15 5.67
N ALA A 710 7.07 -1.45 6.02
CA ALA A 710 8.31 -2.18 5.78
C ALA A 710 8.11 -3.62 5.27
N ALA A 711 7.46 -4.51 6.04
CA ALA A 711 7.59 -5.95 5.78
C ALA A 711 6.90 -6.42 4.47
N HIS A 712 5.76 -5.83 4.09
CA HIS A 712 5.07 -6.12 2.82
C HIS A 712 5.54 -5.22 1.66
N ARG A 713 6.60 -4.42 1.85
CA ARG A 713 7.21 -3.60 0.77
C ARG A 713 8.12 -4.46 -0.09
N LEU A 714 7.58 -5.50 -0.73
CA LEU A 714 8.30 -6.53 -1.50
C LEU A 714 8.86 -6.01 -2.85
N HIS A 715 9.25 -4.74 -2.91
CA HIS A 715 9.58 -4.01 -4.15
C HIS A 715 10.84 -4.51 -4.87
N SER A 716 11.71 -5.28 -4.20
CA SER A 716 12.84 -5.98 -4.83
C SER A 716 12.39 -7.09 -5.79
N LEU A 717 11.12 -7.52 -5.76
CA LEU A 717 10.52 -8.41 -6.75
C LEU A 717 10.30 -7.75 -8.15
N VAL A 718 10.41 -6.41 -8.25
CA VAL A 718 10.00 -5.64 -9.43
C VAL A 718 11.07 -5.66 -10.54
N GLN A 719 10.64 -6.01 -11.75
CA GLN A 719 11.49 -6.11 -12.95
C GLN A 719 12.09 -4.79 -13.46
N SER A 720 13.15 -4.87 -14.25
CA SER A 720 13.74 -3.72 -14.97
C SER A 720 12.98 -3.32 -16.25
N ALA A 721 12.04 -4.15 -16.70
CA ALA A 721 11.10 -3.84 -17.77
C ALA A 721 9.82 -4.67 -17.59
N PHE A 722 8.70 -4.23 -18.14
CA PHE A 722 7.51 -5.05 -18.32
C PHE A 722 7.42 -5.46 -19.79
N ASN A 723 7.41 -6.76 -20.06
CA ASN A 723 7.27 -7.29 -21.41
C ASN A 723 5.81 -7.69 -21.68
N PHE A 724 5.48 -7.79 -22.96
CA PHE A 724 4.29 -8.45 -23.49
C PHE A 724 4.76 -9.63 -24.36
N GLN A 725 4.13 -10.79 -24.20
CA GLN A 725 4.59 -12.07 -24.77
C GLN A 725 3.46 -12.89 -25.38
N THR A 726 3.82 -13.80 -26.30
CA THR A 726 2.92 -14.85 -26.79
C THR A 726 2.66 -15.93 -25.71
N PRO A 727 1.67 -16.84 -25.88
CA PRO A 727 1.47 -17.97 -24.98
C PRO A 727 2.73 -18.81 -24.72
N ASP A 728 3.60 -18.97 -25.74
CA ASP A 728 4.85 -19.72 -25.66
C ASP A 728 6.03 -18.92 -25.07
N GLY A 729 5.83 -17.63 -24.75
CA GLY A 729 6.85 -16.77 -24.15
C GLY A 729 7.75 -16.02 -25.15
N GLN A 730 7.36 -15.91 -26.42
CA GLN A 730 8.07 -15.07 -27.38
C GLN A 730 7.74 -13.61 -27.13
N LEU A 731 8.76 -12.73 -27.10
CA LEU A 731 8.61 -11.30 -26.85
C LEU A 731 7.88 -10.60 -28.01
N ILE A 732 6.70 -10.02 -27.73
CA ILE A 732 5.94 -9.17 -28.65
C ILE A 732 6.41 -7.72 -28.53
N GLN A 733 6.50 -7.18 -27.31
CA GLN A 733 6.96 -5.83 -27.05
C GLN A 733 7.55 -5.69 -25.64
N GLN A 734 8.60 -4.88 -25.49
CA GLN A 734 9.18 -4.49 -24.20
C GLN A 734 8.85 -3.03 -23.84
N PHE A 735 8.57 -2.78 -22.56
CA PHE A 735 8.39 -1.44 -22.00
C PHE A 735 9.28 -1.26 -20.76
N LYS A 736 10.12 -0.22 -20.74
CA LYS A 736 10.77 0.24 -19.51
C LYS A 736 9.71 0.78 -18.54
N LEU A 737 9.80 0.46 -17.25
CA LEU A 737 8.75 0.83 -16.28
C LEU A 737 8.50 2.34 -16.23
N ARG A 738 9.56 3.16 -16.36
CA ARG A 738 9.46 4.63 -16.42
C ARG A 738 8.50 5.17 -17.50
N ASN A 739 8.18 4.38 -18.52
CA ASN A 739 7.29 4.77 -19.61
C ASN A 739 5.82 4.32 -19.40
N ILE A 740 5.57 3.42 -18.44
CA ILE A 740 4.25 2.79 -18.21
C ILE A 740 3.70 3.02 -16.79
N PHE A 741 4.49 3.58 -15.86
CA PHE A 741 3.96 4.05 -14.58
C PHE A 741 2.79 5.01 -14.79
N ASN A 742 1.67 4.76 -14.12
CA ASN A 742 0.41 5.51 -14.22
C ASN A 742 -0.19 5.57 -15.65
N ASN A 743 0.28 4.76 -16.61
CA ASN A 743 -0.02 4.91 -18.04
C ASN A 743 -0.56 3.61 -18.68
N PRO A 744 -1.89 3.42 -18.70
CA PRO A 744 -2.53 2.22 -19.25
C PRO A 744 -2.61 2.17 -20.80
N ALA A 745 -2.01 3.12 -21.53
CA ALA A 745 -2.13 3.21 -22.99
C ALA A 745 -1.61 1.98 -23.76
N SER A 746 -0.80 1.12 -23.12
CA SER A 746 -0.32 -0.16 -23.64
C SER A 746 -1.44 -1.19 -23.86
N LEU A 747 -2.47 -1.20 -23.00
CA LEU A 747 -3.60 -2.16 -23.05
C LEU A 747 -4.66 -1.83 -24.10
N TYR A 748 -4.67 -0.62 -24.64
CA TYR A 748 -5.64 -0.20 -25.66
C TYR A 748 -5.41 -0.83 -27.05
N ARG A 749 -4.34 -1.60 -27.23
CA ARG A 749 -4.10 -2.37 -28.46
C ARG A 749 -4.72 -3.76 -28.33
N GLU A 750 -5.21 -4.27 -29.45
CA GLU A 750 -5.70 -5.64 -29.59
C GLU A 750 -4.60 -6.67 -29.19
N GLY A 751 -5.01 -7.79 -28.57
CA GLY A 751 -4.11 -8.83 -28.06
C GLY A 751 -3.24 -8.47 -26.83
N ASN A 752 -3.01 -7.18 -26.55
CA ASN A 752 -2.10 -6.76 -25.47
C ASN A 752 -2.59 -7.08 -24.05
N PHE A 753 -3.89 -7.39 -23.86
CA PHE A 753 -4.42 -7.85 -22.58
C PHE A 753 -3.86 -9.22 -22.20
N ASP A 754 -4.07 -10.24 -23.05
CA ASP A 754 -3.53 -11.58 -22.81
C ASP A 754 -2.00 -11.60 -22.90
N ALA A 755 -1.39 -10.77 -23.75
CA ALA A 755 0.07 -10.67 -23.80
C ALA A 755 0.68 -10.14 -22.50
N CYS A 756 -0.06 -9.32 -21.74
CA CYS A 756 0.28 -8.94 -20.37
C CYS A 756 0.15 -10.13 -19.42
N ILE A 757 -0.97 -10.86 -19.47
CA ILE A 757 -1.23 -12.07 -18.66
C ILE A 757 -0.12 -13.12 -18.86
N HIS A 758 0.18 -13.47 -20.12
CA HIS A 758 1.23 -14.42 -20.47
C HIS A 758 2.59 -14.01 -19.91
N SER A 759 2.95 -12.73 -19.99
CA SER A 759 4.22 -12.25 -19.44
C SER A 759 4.28 -12.38 -17.92
N MET A 760 3.19 -12.09 -17.21
CA MET A 760 3.12 -12.27 -15.77
C MET A 760 3.31 -13.74 -15.34
N VAL A 761 2.78 -14.72 -16.10
CA VAL A 761 2.92 -16.15 -15.77
C VAL A 761 4.17 -16.81 -16.35
N ASN A 762 4.78 -16.25 -17.39
CA ASN A 762 5.99 -16.78 -18.05
C ASN A 762 7.29 -16.24 -17.43
N GLU A 763 7.34 -14.92 -17.18
CA GLU A 763 8.57 -14.26 -16.74
C GLU A 763 8.85 -14.53 -15.26
N PRO A 764 10.12 -14.57 -14.85
CA PRO A 764 10.45 -14.63 -13.43
C PRO A 764 10.09 -13.32 -12.72
N ALA A 765 9.75 -13.40 -11.43
CA ALA A 765 9.92 -12.24 -10.55
C ALA A 765 11.43 -11.96 -10.35
N GLN A 766 11.78 -10.75 -9.92
CA GLN A 766 13.10 -10.54 -9.31
C GLN A 766 13.12 -11.17 -7.89
N ALA A 767 14.29 -11.43 -7.32
CA ALA A 767 14.38 -11.98 -5.97
C ALA A 767 14.21 -10.88 -4.90
N ILE A 768 13.51 -11.17 -3.79
CA ILE A 768 13.56 -10.31 -2.60
C ILE A 768 14.98 -10.33 -2.04
N ASP A 769 15.77 -9.29 -2.27
CA ASP A 769 16.99 -8.99 -1.51
C ASP A 769 17.47 -7.56 -1.80
N ASN A 770 18.78 -7.29 -1.76
CA ASN A 770 19.36 -5.96 -1.97
C ASN A 770 19.62 -5.59 -3.44
N HIS A 771 19.19 -6.42 -4.39
CA HIS A 771 19.25 -6.13 -5.83
C HIS A 771 17.94 -5.42 -6.24
N PHE A 772 18.03 -4.21 -6.81
CA PHE A 772 16.87 -3.42 -7.22
C PHE A 772 17.06 -2.84 -8.63
N SER A 773 15.97 -2.82 -9.40
CA SER A 773 15.87 -2.19 -10.71
C SER A 773 16.11 -0.68 -10.64
N GLU A 774 16.95 -0.15 -11.55
CA GLU A 774 17.18 1.31 -11.67
C GLU A 774 15.87 2.07 -11.99
N GLU A 775 14.90 1.42 -12.64
CA GLU A 775 13.61 2.02 -12.96
C GLU A 775 12.83 2.44 -11.70
N ILE A 776 13.03 1.78 -10.56
CA ILE A 776 12.40 2.15 -9.27
C ILE A 776 13.33 2.91 -8.32
N THR A 777 14.65 2.89 -8.50
CA THR A 777 15.59 3.60 -7.60
C THR A 777 16.12 4.94 -8.15
N ASN A 778 15.89 5.24 -9.42
CA ASN A 778 16.25 6.53 -10.06
C ASN A 778 15.12 7.12 -10.94
N HIS A 779 14.11 6.32 -11.31
CA HIS A 779 13.10 6.69 -12.31
C HIS A 779 11.64 6.41 -11.90
N LEU A 780 11.38 6.18 -10.60
CA LEU A 780 10.02 5.95 -10.09
C LEU A 780 9.14 7.17 -10.39
N PHE A 781 8.00 6.97 -11.06
CA PHE A 781 7.09 8.04 -11.48
C PHE A 781 7.80 9.22 -12.20
N GLN A 782 8.80 8.92 -13.05
CA GLN A 782 9.42 9.91 -13.93
C GLN A 782 8.36 10.59 -14.81
N ASP A 783 8.25 11.92 -14.72
CA ASP A 783 7.44 12.71 -15.66
C ASP A 783 8.01 12.58 -17.08
N THR A 784 7.12 12.48 -18.07
CA THR A 784 7.36 12.63 -19.51
C THR A 784 8.28 13.79 -19.89
N ASN A 785 8.28 14.90 -19.15
CA ASN A 785 9.13 16.07 -19.39
C ASN A 785 10.45 16.05 -18.60
N SER A 786 10.65 15.04 -17.75
CA SER A 786 11.84 14.84 -16.92
C SER A 786 12.76 13.76 -17.50
N SER A 787 14.03 13.78 -17.08
CA SER A 787 14.99 12.68 -17.30
C SER A 787 15.23 11.83 -16.05
N PHE A 788 14.57 12.15 -14.94
CA PHE A 788 14.69 11.49 -13.63
C PHE A 788 13.32 11.31 -12.96
N GLY A 789 13.21 10.33 -12.08
CA GLY A 789 12.08 10.14 -11.18
C GLY A 789 12.53 10.16 -9.71
N MET A 790 11.76 9.51 -8.84
CA MET A 790 12.11 9.28 -7.44
C MET A 790 12.87 7.95 -7.25
N ASP A 791 13.31 7.73 -6.01
CA ASP A 791 13.95 6.50 -5.54
C ASP A 791 13.05 5.82 -4.50
N LEU A 792 12.45 4.68 -4.86
CA LEU A 792 11.51 3.94 -4.03
C LEU A 792 12.13 3.47 -2.70
N VAL A 793 13.43 3.14 -2.66
CA VAL A 793 14.10 2.70 -1.44
C VAL A 793 14.37 3.88 -0.51
N THR A 794 14.84 5.01 -1.05
CA THR A 794 14.92 6.29 -0.33
C THR A 794 13.55 6.67 0.27
N VAL A 795 12.48 6.50 -0.51
CA VAL A 795 11.10 6.75 -0.04
C VAL A 795 10.69 5.79 1.08
N ASN A 796 10.92 4.48 0.95
CA ASN A 796 10.53 3.50 1.99
C ASN A 796 11.28 3.75 3.31
N ILE A 797 12.58 4.03 3.26
CA ILE A 797 13.39 4.36 4.45
C ILE A 797 12.84 5.63 5.13
N GLN A 798 12.63 6.71 4.36
CA GLN A 798 12.12 7.97 4.90
C GLN A 798 10.66 7.83 5.40
N ARG A 799 9.84 6.99 4.75
CA ARG A 799 8.47 6.68 5.18
C ARG A 799 8.45 5.89 6.49
N GLY A 800 9.38 4.96 6.71
CA GLY A 800 9.57 4.30 7.99
C GLY A 800 9.85 5.28 9.13
N ARG A 801 10.73 6.27 8.90
CA ARG A 801 11.03 7.33 9.87
C ARG A 801 9.88 8.33 10.08
N ASP A 802 9.08 8.60 9.04
CA ASP A 802 7.83 9.38 9.11
C ASP A 802 6.74 8.66 9.92
N HIS A 803 6.71 7.33 9.84
CA HIS A 803 5.80 6.43 10.56
C HIS A 803 6.31 6.04 11.97
N GLY A 804 7.46 6.56 12.41
CA GLY A 804 8.04 6.24 13.71
C GLY A 804 8.36 4.76 13.89
N ILE A 805 8.74 4.05 12.82
CA ILE A 805 9.08 2.62 12.87
C ILE A 805 10.44 2.44 13.58
N PRO A 806 10.52 1.65 14.68
CA PRO A 806 11.78 1.34 15.35
C PRO A 806 12.82 0.65 14.45
N GLY A 807 14.07 0.65 14.91
CA GLY A 807 15.16 -0.06 14.23
C GLY A 807 14.98 -1.59 14.21
N TYR A 808 15.54 -2.23 13.19
CA TYR A 808 15.44 -3.67 12.91
C TYR A 808 15.73 -4.56 14.13
N ASN A 809 16.73 -4.21 14.94
CA ASN A 809 17.19 -5.04 16.05
C ASN A 809 16.15 -5.14 17.20
N PHE A 810 15.23 -4.18 17.31
CA PHE A 810 14.10 -4.27 18.22
C PHE A 810 13.05 -5.29 17.74
N PHE A 811 12.86 -5.41 16.42
CA PHE A 811 11.96 -6.40 15.83
C PHE A 811 12.50 -7.82 15.87
N ARG A 812 13.83 -8.00 15.81
CA ARG A 812 14.46 -9.27 16.17
C ARG A 812 13.98 -9.76 17.54
N GLN A 813 14.07 -8.92 18.57
CA GLN A 813 13.61 -9.26 19.92
C GLN A 813 12.10 -9.49 20.01
N ALA A 814 11.29 -8.67 19.32
CA ALA A 814 9.83 -8.85 19.29
C ALA A 814 9.42 -10.22 18.72
N CYS A 815 10.17 -10.70 17.73
CA CYS A 815 10.03 -12.02 17.10
C CYS A 815 10.81 -13.15 17.80
N GLY A 816 11.29 -12.93 19.03
CA GLY A 816 12.00 -13.95 19.82
C GLY A 816 13.44 -14.27 19.37
N LEU A 817 13.98 -13.50 18.42
CA LEU A 817 15.34 -13.68 17.88
C LEU A 817 16.38 -12.92 18.72
N THR A 818 17.61 -13.43 18.75
CA THR A 818 18.75 -12.81 19.44
C THR A 818 18.99 -11.38 18.95
N ARG A 819 19.01 -10.41 19.88
CA ARG A 819 19.44 -9.03 19.61
C ARG A 819 20.93 -9.02 19.28
N LEU A 820 21.29 -8.41 18.15
CA LEU A 820 22.68 -8.19 17.77
C LEU A 820 23.31 -7.14 18.69
N ARG A 821 24.60 -7.27 18.98
CA ARG A 821 25.35 -6.36 19.87
C ARG A 821 26.42 -5.54 19.15
N SER A 822 26.79 -5.92 17.95
CA SER A 822 27.77 -5.23 17.11
C SER A 822 27.54 -5.53 15.63
N PHE A 823 28.25 -4.84 14.73
CA PHE A 823 28.05 -4.98 13.28
C PHE A 823 28.56 -6.31 12.74
N GLU A 824 29.62 -6.88 13.32
CA GLU A 824 30.25 -8.14 12.89
C GLU A 824 29.29 -9.33 13.02
N GLN A 825 28.24 -9.21 13.85
CA GLN A 825 27.20 -10.22 13.99
C GLN A 825 26.19 -10.19 12.83
N LEU A 826 26.13 -9.12 12.02
CA LEU A 826 25.17 -9.00 10.91
C LEU A 826 25.40 -10.08 9.86
N ASP A 827 26.64 -10.37 9.45
CA ASP A 827 26.93 -11.37 8.42
C ASP A 827 26.54 -12.79 8.83
N SER A 828 26.26 -13.05 10.12
CA SER A 828 25.68 -14.33 10.56
C SER A 828 24.20 -14.48 10.14
N VAL A 829 23.43 -13.39 10.12
CA VAL A 829 21.96 -13.35 9.87
C VAL A 829 21.54 -12.63 8.59
N MET A 830 22.45 -11.88 7.96
CA MET A 830 22.26 -11.15 6.70
C MET A 830 23.16 -11.70 5.58
N VAL A 831 22.93 -11.23 4.35
CA VAL A 831 23.82 -11.47 3.20
C VAL A 831 25.25 -11.00 3.47
N GLU A 832 26.23 -11.66 2.87
CA GLU A 832 27.65 -11.42 3.09
C GLU A 832 28.08 -9.97 2.74
N GLY A 833 28.81 -9.33 3.65
CA GLY A 833 29.21 -7.92 3.55
C GLY A 833 28.21 -6.94 4.16
N ALA A 834 27.17 -7.42 4.84
CA ALA A 834 26.26 -6.58 5.61
C ALA A 834 26.97 -5.84 6.75
N SER A 835 27.94 -6.47 7.43
CA SER A 835 28.72 -5.80 8.48
C SER A 835 29.47 -4.59 7.92
N GLU A 836 30.19 -4.78 6.81
CA GLU A 836 30.99 -3.72 6.16
C GLU A 836 30.10 -2.55 5.70
N VAL A 837 28.96 -2.85 5.06
CA VAL A 837 28.06 -1.81 4.54
C VAL A 837 27.36 -1.05 5.67
N PHE A 838 26.81 -1.74 6.68
CA PHE A 838 26.04 -1.07 7.73
C PHE A 838 26.91 -0.35 8.76
N SER A 839 28.12 -0.83 9.07
CA SER A 839 29.07 -0.13 9.97
C SER A 839 29.60 1.18 9.41
N GLN A 840 29.63 1.33 8.08
CA GLN A 840 29.99 2.59 7.40
C GLN A 840 28.83 3.61 7.35
N LEU A 841 27.60 3.18 7.62
CA LEU A 841 26.38 4.00 7.50
C LEU A 841 25.80 4.43 8.85
N TYR A 842 25.68 3.49 9.80
CA TYR A 842 24.99 3.71 11.07
C TYR A 842 25.98 3.75 12.24
N ALA A 843 25.70 4.56 13.25
CA ALA A 843 26.53 4.64 14.45
C ALA A 843 26.37 3.43 15.38
N HIS A 844 25.22 2.74 15.34
CA HIS A 844 24.97 1.54 16.13
C HIS A 844 24.05 0.55 15.40
N VAL A 845 24.19 -0.75 15.71
CA VAL A 845 23.42 -1.85 15.07
C VAL A 845 21.92 -1.78 15.35
N ASP A 846 21.50 -1.07 16.40
CA ASP A 846 20.09 -0.80 16.71
C ASP A 846 19.43 0.24 15.79
N ASP A 847 20.22 1.08 15.11
CA ASP A 847 19.71 2.23 14.36
C ASP A 847 19.17 1.86 12.96
N ILE A 848 19.62 0.70 12.43
CA ILE A 848 19.35 0.24 11.06
C ILE A 848 17.84 0.20 10.78
N ASP A 849 17.40 0.93 9.76
CA ASP A 849 15.97 1.06 9.43
C ASP A 849 15.38 -0.28 8.96
N LEU A 850 14.21 -0.66 9.50
CA LEU A 850 13.60 -1.99 9.33
C LEU A 850 13.47 -2.44 7.86
N PHE A 851 13.10 -1.53 6.96
CA PHE A 851 12.89 -1.84 5.54
C PHE A 851 14.14 -2.41 4.86
N ILE A 852 15.30 -1.75 5.01
CA ILE A 852 16.52 -2.16 4.30
C ILE A 852 17.15 -3.40 4.95
N ALA A 853 17.05 -3.51 6.28
CA ALA A 853 17.53 -4.68 7.01
C ALA A 853 16.81 -5.97 6.61
N GLY A 854 15.48 -5.95 6.43
CA GLY A 854 14.71 -7.13 6.01
C GLY A 854 14.97 -7.57 4.56
N ASN A 855 15.41 -6.65 3.69
CA ASN A 855 15.92 -6.98 2.35
C ASN A 855 17.35 -7.55 2.39
N TYR A 856 18.09 -7.31 3.48
CA TYR A 856 19.42 -7.88 3.72
C TYR A 856 19.40 -9.21 4.47
N GLU A 857 18.31 -9.54 5.17
CA GLU A 857 18.21 -10.71 6.03
C GLU A 857 18.23 -12.04 5.23
N LYS A 858 18.95 -13.04 5.73
CA LYS A 858 18.99 -14.38 5.14
C LYS A 858 17.59 -14.98 5.15
N LYS A 859 17.12 -15.39 3.98
CA LYS A 859 15.79 -16.00 3.78
C LYS A 859 15.61 -17.24 4.65
N LEU A 860 14.40 -17.42 5.16
CA LEU A 860 14.00 -18.73 5.71
C LEU A 860 14.03 -19.79 4.60
N ARG A 861 14.26 -21.05 5.00
CA ARG A 861 14.26 -22.17 4.06
C ARG A 861 12.86 -22.32 3.44
N ASP A 862 12.83 -22.45 2.11
CA ASP A 862 11.60 -22.57 1.32
C ASP A 862 10.61 -21.40 1.55
N ALA A 863 11.16 -20.20 1.78
CA ALA A 863 10.47 -18.90 1.87
C ALA A 863 11.20 -17.84 1.01
N MET A 864 10.57 -16.69 0.79
CA MET A 864 11.19 -15.56 0.07
C MET A 864 11.75 -14.45 0.98
N VAL A 865 11.30 -14.35 2.23
CA VAL A 865 11.75 -13.33 3.20
C VAL A 865 12.58 -13.93 4.36
N GLY A 866 13.34 -13.07 5.05
CA GLY A 866 14.05 -13.43 6.29
C GLY A 866 13.14 -13.51 7.53
N PRO A 867 13.61 -14.12 8.64
CA PRO A 867 12.85 -14.35 9.87
C PRO A 867 12.03 -13.17 10.42
N VAL A 868 12.55 -11.94 10.41
CA VAL A 868 11.83 -10.77 10.97
C VAL A 868 10.67 -10.36 10.07
N PHE A 869 10.88 -10.28 8.76
CA PHE A 869 9.79 -10.01 7.82
C PHE A 869 8.76 -11.14 7.82
N ALA A 870 9.21 -12.40 7.89
CA ALA A 870 8.33 -13.55 7.94
C ALA A 870 7.44 -13.54 9.20
N CYS A 871 8.01 -13.20 10.37
CA CYS A 871 7.28 -12.98 11.62
C CYS A 871 6.23 -11.86 11.52
N ILE A 872 6.59 -10.69 10.98
CA ILE A 872 5.67 -9.53 10.86
C ILE A 872 4.53 -9.83 9.88
N ILE A 873 4.83 -10.48 8.75
CA ILE A 873 3.83 -10.92 7.78
C ILE A 873 2.94 -12.01 8.39
N GLY A 874 3.52 -12.98 9.10
CA GLY A 874 2.77 -14.06 9.77
C GLY A 874 1.77 -13.54 10.80
N GLU A 875 2.16 -12.61 11.67
CA GLU A 875 1.26 -12.00 12.66
C GLU A 875 0.15 -11.18 11.98
N GLN A 876 0.45 -10.47 10.88
CA GLN A 876 -0.59 -9.76 10.14
C GLN A 876 -1.60 -10.73 9.53
N TYR A 877 -1.17 -11.73 8.75
CA TYR A 877 -2.11 -12.67 8.13
C TYR A 877 -2.83 -13.55 9.17
N ARG A 878 -2.26 -13.75 10.36
CA ARG A 878 -3.00 -14.34 11.50
C ARG A 878 -4.15 -13.43 11.92
N ARG A 879 -3.91 -12.12 12.11
CA ARG A 879 -4.99 -11.16 12.43
C ARG A 879 -6.08 -11.12 11.36
N LEU A 880 -5.70 -11.23 10.09
CA LEU A 880 -6.65 -11.24 8.96
C LEU A 880 -7.49 -12.52 8.86
N LYS A 881 -6.95 -13.69 9.25
CA LYS A 881 -7.70 -14.95 9.30
C LYS A 881 -8.59 -15.03 10.56
N PHE A 882 -8.02 -14.76 11.74
CA PHE A 882 -8.67 -15.02 13.02
C PHE A 882 -9.56 -13.86 13.49
N GLY A 883 -9.27 -12.61 13.10
CA GLY A 883 -10.07 -11.42 13.45
C GLY A 883 -11.18 -11.07 12.44
N ASP A 884 -11.39 -11.88 11.40
CA ASP A 884 -12.42 -11.67 10.38
C ASP A 884 -13.62 -12.62 10.60
N ARG A 885 -14.75 -12.06 11.03
CA ARG A 885 -16.02 -12.81 11.21
C ARG A 885 -16.51 -13.43 9.91
N TYR A 886 -16.19 -12.83 8.77
CA TYR A 886 -16.60 -13.26 7.44
C TYR A 886 -15.49 -14.07 6.71
N TRP A 887 -14.42 -14.50 7.40
CA TRP A 887 -13.40 -15.40 6.84
C TRP A 887 -14.07 -16.62 6.20
N TYR A 888 -13.68 -16.96 4.97
CA TYR A 888 -14.50 -17.83 4.11
C TYR A 888 -14.70 -19.27 4.62
N GLU A 889 -13.85 -19.77 5.52
CA GLU A 889 -14.03 -21.09 6.14
C GLU A 889 -14.97 -21.09 7.36
N ASN A 890 -15.37 -19.93 7.90
CA ASN A 890 -16.13 -19.83 9.15
C ASN A 890 -17.54 -20.41 9.03
N GLY A 891 -17.85 -21.43 9.84
CA GLY A 891 -19.17 -22.10 9.81
C GLY A 891 -20.24 -21.53 10.75
N ASN A 892 -19.85 -20.84 11.82
CA ASN A 892 -20.75 -20.41 12.90
C ASN A 892 -21.21 -18.93 12.78
N GLN A 893 -21.16 -18.36 11.58
CA GLN A 893 -21.41 -16.94 11.32
C GLN A 893 -22.47 -16.76 10.24
N ALA A 894 -23.24 -15.67 10.29
CA ALA A 894 -24.31 -15.42 9.31
C ALA A 894 -23.83 -15.34 7.86
N GLY A 895 -22.57 -14.96 7.64
CA GLY A 895 -21.91 -14.95 6.33
C GLY A 895 -21.27 -16.27 5.90
N ALA A 896 -21.47 -17.37 6.63
CA ALA A 896 -20.95 -18.69 6.25
C ALA A 896 -21.38 -19.09 4.82
N PHE A 897 -20.59 -19.98 4.23
CA PHE A 897 -21.01 -20.77 3.06
C PHE A 897 -21.55 -22.12 3.54
N THR A 898 -22.31 -22.83 2.71
CA THR A 898 -22.64 -24.24 3.00
C THR A 898 -21.40 -25.15 2.82
N PRO A 899 -21.40 -26.40 3.32
CA PRO A 899 -20.24 -27.29 3.16
C PRO A 899 -19.89 -27.59 1.70
N SER A 900 -20.89 -27.68 0.82
CA SER A 900 -20.71 -27.88 -0.63
C SER A 900 -20.16 -26.62 -1.31
N GLN A 901 -20.69 -25.44 -0.99
CA GLN A 901 -20.17 -24.16 -1.45
C GLN A 901 -18.71 -23.95 -1.03
N LEU A 902 -18.37 -24.26 0.23
CA LEU A 902 -17.00 -24.19 0.74
C LEU A 902 -16.07 -25.19 0.05
N SER A 903 -16.56 -26.40 -0.25
CA SER A 903 -15.81 -27.40 -1.02
C SER A 903 -15.46 -26.90 -2.41
N GLU A 904 -16.38 -26.21 -3.10
CA GLU A 904 -16.10 -25.62 -4.42
C GLU A 904 -15.17 -24.40 -4.35
N ILE A 905 -15.32 -23.53 -3.35
CA ILE A 905 -14.39 -22.41 -3.14
C ILE A 905 -12.95 -22.93 -2.97
N LYS A 906 -12.75 -24.03 -2.23
CA LYS A 906 -11.44 -24.69 -2.05
C LYS A 906 -10.85 -25.33 -3.31
N ARG A 907 -11.57 -25.32 -4.45
CA ARG A 907 -11.07 -25.74 -5.78
C ARG A 907 -10.64 -24.55 -6.64
N SER A 908 -10.86 -23.32 -6.18
CA SER A 908 -10.44 -22.10 -6.88
C SER A 908 -8.92 -22.03 -6.99
N SER A 909 -8.41 -21.62 -8.15
CA SER A 909 -7.00 -21.28 -8.33
C SER A 909 -6.88 -20.02 -9.19
N LEU A 910 -5.78 -19.29 -9.05
CA LEU A 910 -5.55 -18.13 -9.90
C LEU A 910 -5.45 -18.54 -11.38
N ALA A 911 -4.87 -19.71 -11.67
CA ALA A 911 -4.81 -20.24 -13.03
C ALA A 911 -6.22 -20.44 -13.63
N ARG A 912 -7.19 -20.93 -12.84
CA ARG A 912 -8.60 -21.06 -13.27
C ARG A 912 -9.26 -19.71 -13.52
N ILE A 913 -9.11 -18.75 -12.61
CA ILE A 913 -9.70 -17.41 -12.78
C ILE A 913 -9.11 -16.71 -14.02
N ILE A 914 -7.84 -16.93 -14.34
CA ILE A 914 -7.23 -16.45 -15.59
C ILE A 914 -7.84 -17.17 -16.81
N CYS A 915 -8.00 -18.49 -16.78
CA CYS A 915 -8.69 -19.25 -17.84
C CYS A 915 -10.15 -18.80 -18.08
N ASP A 916 -10.85 -18.37 -17.04
CA ASP A 916 -12.26 -17.93 -17.12
C ASP A 916 -12.43 -16.48 -17.61
N ASN A 917 -11.36 -15.67 -17.61
CA ASN A 917 -11.45 -14.22 -17.78
C ASN A 917 -10.39 -13.59 -18.72
N GLY A 918 -9.42 -14.34 -19.23
CA GLY A 918 -8.63 -13.97 -20.41
C GLY A 918 -9.44 -14.12 -21.71
N GLU A 919 -8.96 -13.60 -22.83
CA GLU A 919 -9.69 -13.66 -24.11
C GLU A 919 -9.34 -14.93 -24.91
N ALA A 920 -8.04 -15.22 -25.06
CA ALA A 920 -7.46 -16.33 -25.81
C ALA A 920 -6.46 -17.17 -24.98
N VAL A 921 -6.58 -17.15 -23.65
CA VAL A 921 -5.73 -17.94 -22.75
C VAL A 921 -6.16 -19.41 -22.74
N GLU A 922 -5.75 -20.17 -23.76
CA GLU A 922 -6.09 -21.61 -23.88
C GLU A 922 -5.33 -22.52 -22.89
N LYS A 923 -4.11 -22.11 -22.49
CA LYS A 923 -3.17 -22.93 -21.72
C LYS A 923 -2.40 -22.10 -20.69
N ILE A 924 -2.29 -22.63 -19.48
CA ILE A 924 -1.59 -22.02 -18.35
C ILE A 924 -1.05 -23.13 -17.43
N GLN A 925 -0.01 -22.85 -16.65
CA GLN A 925 0.45 -23.80 -15.63
C GLN A 925 -0.44 -23.71 -14.37
N PRO A 926 -0.80 -24.83 -13.69
CA PRO A 926 -1.75 -24.81 -12.58
C PRO A 926 -1.35 -23.91 -11.40
N LEU A 927 -0.06 -23.83 -11.08
CA LEU A 927 0.45 -22.96 -10.01
C LEU A 927 0.96 -21.66 -10.64
N ALA A 928 0.08 -20.66 -10.76
CA ALA A 928 0.31 -19.46 -11.56
C ALA A 928 1.44 -18.55 -11.02
N PHE A 929 1.68 -18.56 -9.69
CA PHE A 929 2.79 -17.87 -9.02
C PHE A 929 4.16 -18.52 -9.22
N LEU A 930 4.20 -19.69 -9.85
CA LEU A 930 5.41 -20.44 -10.14
C LEU A 930 5.56 -20.55 -11.66
N LYS A 931 6.81 -20.48 -12.13
CA LYS A 931 7.14 -20.57 -13.55
C LYS A 931 6.77 -21.94 -14.10
N HIS A 932 6.63 -22.00 -15.42
CA HIS A 932 6.55 -23.26 -16.16
C HIS A 932 7.75 -24.17 -15.87
N ALA A 933 7.48 -25.43 -15.52
CA ALA A 933 8.49 -26.46 -15.26
C ALA A 933 7.93 -27.86 -15.55
N ASN A 934 8.77 -28.89 -15.60
CA ASN A 934 8.29 -30.27 -15.87
C ASN A 934 7.27 -30.79 -14.85
N TRP A 935 7.27 -30.25 -13.63
CA TRP A 935 6.31 -30.54 -12.55
C TRP A 935 5.19 -29.49 -12.41
N ASN A 936 5.28 -28.39 -13.16
CA ASN A 936 4.26 -27.33 -13.29
C ASN A 936 4.08 -27.01 -14.79
N PRO A 937 3.65 -27.99 -15.61
CA PRO A 937 3.55 -27.83 -17.06
C PRO A 937 2.35 -26.96 -17.42
N LYS A 938 2.38 -26.32 -18.59
CA LYS A 938 1.18 -25.63 -19.12
C LYS A 938 0.17 -26.67 -19.60
N VAL A 939 -0.99 -26.70 -18.95
CA VAL A 939 -2.11 -27.58 -19.31
C VAL A 939 -3.21 -26.79 -20.03
N PRO A 940 -4.04 -27.43 -20.88
CA PRO A 940 -5.26 -26.81 -21.38
C PRO A 940 -6.16 -26.35 -20.24
N CYS A 941 -6.78 -25.19 -20.39
CA CYS A 941 -7.74 -24.65 -19.41
C CYS A 941 -8.93 -25.58 -19.14
N SER A 942 -9.26 -26.52 -20.03
CA SER A 942 -10.25 -27.57 -19.79
C SER A 942 -9.83 -28.64 -18.77
N GLN A 943 -8.53 -28.73 -18.43
CA GLN A 943 -8.01 -29.63 -17.40
C GLN A 943 -7.93 -28.97 -16.01
N ILE A 944 -8.10 -27.64 -15.92
CA ILE A 944 -8.14 -26.91 -14.66
C ILE A 944 -9.62 -26.76 -14.24
N PRO A 945 -10.10 -27.44 -13.18
CA PRO A 945 -11.52 -27.51 -12.87
C PRO A 945 -12.09 -26.13 -12.47
N PRO A 946 -13.22 -25.68 -13.04
CA PRO A 946 -13.95 -24.52 -12.56
C PRO A 946 -14.69 -24.83 -11.26
N ILE A 947 -15.09 -23.78 -10.53
CA ILE A 947 -16.02 -23.90 -9.40
C ILE A 947 -17.44 -24.21 -9.89
N ASP A 948 -18.14 -25.13 -9.23
CA ASP A 948 -19.53 -25.45 -9.54
C ASP A 948 -20.52 -24.54 -8.83
N LEU A 949 -20.93 -23.48 -9.52
CA LEU A 949 -21.90 -22.50 -9.01
C LEU A 949 -23.32 -23.08 -8.80
N ARG A 950 -23.62 -24.32 -9.22
CA ARG A 950 -24.93 -24.96 -8.96
C ARG A 950 -25.22 -25.10 -7.47
N HIS A 951 -24.19 -25.12 -6.61
CA HIS A 951 -24.36 -25.09 -5.15
C HIS A 951 -24.83 -23.72 -4.59
N TRP A 952 -25.03 -22.71 -5.44
CA TRP A 952 -25.75 -21.46 -5.13
C TRP A 952 -27.12 -21.37 -5.79
N GLN A 953 -27.60 -22.43 -6.45
CA GLN A 953 -29.00 -22.50 -6.86
C GLN A 953 -29.86 -22.63 -5.62
N SER A 954 -30.82 -21.72 -5.42
CA SER A 954 -31.87 -21.90 -4.42
C SER A 954 -32.72 -23.09 -4.83
N GLU A 955 -33.01 -23.97 -3.86
CA GLU A 955 -34.06 -24.97 -3.98
C GLU A 955 -35.31 -24.33 -4.58
N GLN A 956 -35.94 -25.00 -5.55
CA GLN A 956 -37.19 -24.51 -6.08
C GLN A 956 -38.18 -24.44 -4.91
N GLN A 957 -38.78 -23.28 -4.70
CA GLN A 957 -40.04 -23.23 -3.99
C GLN A 957 -41.05 -23.97 -4.85
N GLU A 958 -41.26 -25.26 -4.57
CA GLU A 958 -42.53 -25.90 -4.85
C GLU A 958 -43.61 -24.95 -4.34
N GLN A 959 -44.55 -24.57 -5.21
CA GLN A 959 -45.62 -23.67 -4.80
C GLN A 959 -46.40 -24.38 -3.71
N PHE A 960 -46.30 -23.86 -2.49
CA PHE A 960 -46.96 -24.42 -1.32
C PHE A 960 -48.48 -24.28 -1.51
N ASP A 961 -49.09 -25.29 -2.13
CA ASP A 961 -50.51 -25.31 -2.44
C ASP A 961 -51.31 -25.35 -1.13
N PRO A 962 -52.05 -24.29 -0.77
CA PRO A 962 -52.82 -24.25 0.46
C PRO A 962 -53.98 -25.26 0.47
N PHE A 963 -54.33 -25.85 -0.68
CA PHE A 963 -55.41 -26.82 -0.82
C PHE A 963 -54.98 -28.28 -0.63
N SER A 964 -53.67 -28.57 -0.69
CA SER A 964 -53.10 -29.91 -0.43
C SER A 964 -53.44 -30.46 0.97
N PHE A 965 -53.54 -29.59 1.99
CA PHE A 965 -53.81 -29.98 3.38
C PHE A 965 -55.30 -30.01 3.75
N ARG A 966 -56.08 -30.88 3.09
CA ARG A 966 -57.40 -31.35 3.55
C ARG A 966 -57.50 -32.89 3.53
N GLY A 967 -56.63 -33.54 4.32
CA GLY A 967 -56.45 -34.99 4.35
C GLY A 967 -56.43 -35.63 5.75
N SER A 968 -57.49 -35.45 6.53
CA SER A 968 -58.00 -36.42 7.53
C SER A 968 -57.03 -37.26 8.40
N ARG A 969 -56.76 -36.83 9.64
CA ARG A 969 -57.15 -37.55 10.89
C ARG A 969 -56.66 -36.87 12.19
N GLU A 970 -57.25 -37.28 13.31
CA GLU A 970 -57.04 -36.73 14.66
C GLU A 970 -55.79 -37.32 15.36
N PRO A 971 -55.17 -36.59 16.31
CA PRO A 971 -54.03 -37.08 17.07
C PRO A 971 -54.43 -38.04 18.21
N ALA A 972 -54.13 -39.33 18.06
CA ALA A 972 -54.24 -40.30 19.15
C ALA A 972 -53.08 -40.13 20.16
N ALA A 973 -53.38 -39.98 21.45
CA ALA A 973 -52.39 -39.66 22.48
C ALA A 973 -52.10 -40.83 23.45
N ARG A 974 -50.83 -41.26 23.51
CA ARG A 974 -50.11 -41.93 24.63
C ARG A 974 -48.62 -42.06 24.24
N ARG A 975 -47.68 -41.52 25.03
CA ARG A 975 -46.99 -42.11 26.21
C ARG A 975 -46.01 -43.25 25.87
N LEU A 976 -44.72 -42.87 25.88
CA LEU A 976 -43.57 -43.49 26.57
C LEU A 976 -43.47 -45.02 26.76
N ASP A 977 -42.24 -45.48 26.48
CA ASP A 977 -41.46 -46.56 27.10
C ASP A 977 -41.46 -48.00 26.51
N THR A 978 -40.29 -48.63 26.73
CA THR A 978 -39.86 -50.03 26.53
C THR A 978 -39.55 -50.56 25.12
N GLU A 979 -38.25 -50.86 24.97
CA GLU A 979 -37.53 -51.85 24.16
C GLU A 979 -38.34 -53.06 23.61
N LYS A 980 -38.15 -53.41 22.32
CA LYS A 980 -37.36 -54.61 21.90
C LYS A 980 -37.26 -54.85 20.37
N GLU A 981 -36.08 -55.34 19.98
CA GLU A 981 -35.73 -56.37 18.98
C GLU A 981 -36.46 -56.55 17.62
N GLU A 982 -35.64 -56.43 16.56
CA GLU A 982 -35.52 -57.32 15.37
C GLU A 982 -36.46 -57.24 14.14
N THR A 983 -35.89 -57.69 13.00
CA THR A 983 -36.40 -57.72 11.59
C THR A 983 -36.65 -56.35 10.94
N ILE A 984 -36.09 -55.94 9.79
CA ILE A 984 -35.57 -56.59 8.55
C ILE A 984 -36.68 -57.02 7.57
N ASP A 985 -36.49 -56.67 6.29
CA ASP A 985 -37.33 -56.91 5.09
C ASP A 985 -38.69 -56.16 5.06
N ASP A 986 -39.16 -55.60 3.93
CA ASP A 986 -38.57 -55.42 2.59
C ASP A 986 -39.29 -54.28 1.82
N GLY A 987 -38.79 -53.89 0.64
CA GLY A 987 -39.63 -53.45 -0.48
C GLY A 987 -40.11 -51.98 -0.58
N LEU A 988 -39.35 -51.18 -1.32
CA LEU A 988 -39.79 -50.32 -2.45
C LEU A 988 -41.26 -49.84 -2.52
N ASP A 989 -41.47 -48.53 -2.42
CA ASP A 989 -41.72 -47.66 -3.61
C ASP A 989 -41.26 -46.21 -3.32
#